data_AF-A0A7J6FRE7-F1
#
_entry.id   AF-A0A7J6FRE7-F1
#
_cell.length_a   1.000
_cell.length_b   1.000
_cell.length_c   1.000
_cell.angle_alpha   90.00
_cell.angle_beta   90.00
_cell.angle_gamma   90.00
#
_symmetry.space_group_name_H-M   'P 1'
#
loop_
_entity.id
_entity.type
_entity.pdbx_description
1 polymer ?
#
loop_
_entity_poly.entity_id
_entity_poly.type
_entity_poly.pdbx_seq_one_letter_code
_entity_poly.pdbx_strand_id
1 'polypeptide(L)'
;MMMMMSSSYSSTILFITMIFGVMGSLLLLLILMKYFLPNTKPQNLPAGTMGWLPFFGETLAFLKPHNSNSLGSFLQDRCLRYGKVFKSHLFGSGAIVSCDVELNMFILQNEEKLFEAHYPKSMHGILGKYSLLVVSGDVHKKLRNIIVRFINSSKSQPKFLACVDNLVISMLKSWNDRTQVSFFKEAKRMTLSVMVKSVLNIEPDDPLTVQILEEFETYMKGFARERLSSIVKGIIKERVVGKTTRKEVGEEELFLDMIIEKEENVSEEEKLSIVLDILLGGYETTATLMSLLLYFISNQLHVFQQLKEEHQAIRENKKDGEPLNWEDYKKMDFTSHVTCEAMRCGNVVKFVHRKALQDVKYKDNKTHYHQISDIVIPSGWKVFPIFTGPHNSNSLGSFLQDRCLRYGKVFKSHLFGSGAIVSCDVELNMFILQNEEKLFEAHYPKSMHGILGKYSLLVVSGDVHKKLRNIIVRFINSSKSQPKFLACVDNLVISMLKSWNDRTQVSFFKEAKRMTLSVMVKSVLNIEPDDPLTVQILEEFETYMKGFARERLSSIVKGIIKERVLGKTTRNEVGEEELFLDMIIEKEENLSEEEKLSIVLDILLGGYETTATLMSLLLYFISNQPHVFQQLKEEHQAIRENKKDGEPLNWEDYKKMDFTSHVTCEAMRCGNVVKFVHRKALQDVKYK
;
A
#
# COMPACT_ATOMS: atom_id res chain seq x y z
N MET A 1 69.35 14.25 -48.60
CA MET A 1 69.08 14.70 -47.22
C MET A 1 68.07 15.85 -47.12
N MET A 2 68.06 16.84 -48.03
CA MET A 2 67.09 17.96 -48.00
C MET A 2 65.61 17.60 -48.26
N MET A 3 65.30 16.56 -49.06
CA MET A 3 63.90 16.16 -49.33
C MET A 3 63.23 15.39 -48.18
N MET A 4 63.99 14.73 -47.29
CA MET A 4 63.40 14.06 -46.11
C MET A 4 63.10 15.03 -44.97
N MET A 5 63.80 16.16 -44.89
CA MET A 5 63.51 17.17 -43.87
C MET A 5 62.21 17.93 -44.18
N SER A 6 61.90 18.27 -45.44
CA SER A 6 60.70 19.05 -45.79
C SER A 6 59.38 18.31 -45.50
N SER A 7 59.36 16.99 -45.65
CA SER A 7 58.20 16.14 -45.33
C SER A 7 57.88 16.12 -43.84
N SER A 8 58.89 16.07 -42.98
CA SER A 8 58.71 16.08 -41.51
C SER A 8 58.17 17.42 -41.02
N TYR A 9 58.67 18.54 -41.54
CA TYR A 9 58.15 19.88 -41.20
C TYR A 9 56.68 20.05 -41.61
N SER A 10 56.30 19.57 -42.80
CA SER A 10 54.91 19.66 -43.28
C SER A 10 53.94 18.88 -42.39
N SER A 11 54.29 17.66 -41.97
CA SER A 11 53.46 16.86 -41.07
C SER A 11 53.35 17.46 -39.66
N THR A 12 54.43 18.04 -39.12
CA THR A 12 54.38 18.74 -37.82
C THR A 12 53.51 20.00 -37.88
N ILE A 13 53.58 20.77 -38.96
CA ILE A 13 52.74 21.97 -39.15
C ILE A 13 51.26 21.57 -39.25
N LEU A 14 50.93 20.48 -39.96
CA LEU A 14 49.56 19.98 -40.09
C LEU A 14 48.99 19.48 -38.74
N PHE A 15 49.83 18.85 -37.92
CA PHE A 15 49.44 18.39 -36.59
C PHE A 15 49.21 19.58 -35.63
N ILE A 16 50.08 20.59 -35.70
CA ILE A 16 49.96 21.83 -34.91
C ILE A 16 48.70 22.61 -35.32
N THR A 17 48.41 22.75 -36.61
CA THR A 17 47.18 23.43 -37.07
C THR A 17 45.91 22.67 -36.67
N MET A 18 45.94 21.33 -36.66
CA MET A 18 44.82 20.53 -36.17
C MET A 18 44.60 20.73 -34.67
N ILE A 19 45.67 20.78 -33.87
CA ILE A 19 45.58 21.06 -32.42
C ILE A 19 45.03 22.47 -32.17
N PHE A 20 45.53 23.49 -32.87
CA PHE A 20 45.00 24.85 -32.74
C PHE A 20 43.55 24.98 -33.22
N GLY A 21 43.13 24.21 -34.24
CA GLY A 21 41.74 24.11 -34.66
C GLY A 21 40.83 23.47 -33.61
N VAL A 22 41.30 22.40 -32.97
CA VAL A 22 40.58 21.74 -31.85
C VAL A 22 40.53 22.67 -30.64
N MET A 23 41.62 23.33 -30.27
CA MET A 23 41.65 24.28 -29.16
C MET A 23 40.78 25.51 -29.43
N GLY A 24 40.80 26.05 -30.65
CA GLY A 24 39.97 27.17 -31.06
C GLY A 24 38.48 26.83 -31.07
N SER A 25 38.10 25.64 -31.53
CA SER A 25 36.72 25.16 -31.45
C SER A 25 36.28 24.88 -30.00
N LEU A 26 37.17 24.37 -29.15
CA LEU A 26 36.89 24.23 -27.71
C LEU A 26 36.68 25.58 -27.03
N LEU A 27 37.52 26.57 -27.36
CA LEU A 27 37.43 27.93 -26.82
C LEU A 27 36.15 28.63 -27.28
N LEU A 28 35.80 28.49 -28.57
CA LEU A 28 34.55 29.00 -29.13
C LEU A 28 33.34 28.34 -28.46
N LEU A 29 33.40 27.03 -28.22
CA LEU A 29 32.37 26.28 -27.48
C LEU A 29 32.22 26.83 -26.04
N LEU A 30 33.32 27.08 -25.34
CA LEU A 30 33.32 27.66 -23.98
C LEU A 30 32.78 29.10 -23.95
N ILE A 31 33.08 29.92 -24.97
CA ILE A 31 32.57 31.28 -25.10
C ILE A 31 31.07 31.27 -25.41
N LEU A 32 30.63 30.42 -26.35
CA LEU A 32 29.21 30.21 -26.65
C LEU A 32 28.48 29.69 -25.41
N MET A 33 29.07 28.78 -24.65
CA MET A 33 28.50 28.34 -23.37
C MET A 33 28.30 29.51 -22.40
N LYS A 34 29.31 30.38 -22.23
CA LYS A 34 29.21 31.53 -21.33
C LYS A 34 28.16 32.56 -21.79
N TYR A 35 27.91 32.66 -23.10
CA TYR A 35 26.91 33.56 -23.68
C TYR A 35 25.48 32.99 -23.70
N PHE A 36 25.33 31.66 -23.84
CA PHE A 36 24.03 30.99 -23.90
C PHE A 36 23.54 30.46 -22.54
N LEU A 37 24.40 30.38 -21.52
CA LEU A 37 23.98 30.08 -20.15
C LEU A 37 23.46 31.38 -19.49
N PRO A 38 22.17 31.46 -19.12
CA PRO A 38 21.60 32.67 -18.52
C PRO A 38 22.34 33.03 -17.22
N ASN A 39 22.73 34.31 -17.12
CA ASN A 39 23.62 34.84 -16.08
C ASN A 39 22.90 35.16 -14.75
N THR A 40 21.62 34.77 -14.62
CA THR A 40 20.82 34.97 -13.41
C THR A 40 20.59 33.62 -12.73
N LYS A 41 21.34 33.32 -11.66
CA LYS A 41 20.98 32.21 -10.78
C LYS A 41 19.72 32.63 -10.00
N PRO A 42 18.58 31.93 -10.15
CA PRO A 42 17.44 32.16 -9.26
C PRO A 42 17.90 31.93 -7.82
N GLN A 43 17.58 32.88 -6.93
CA GLN A 43 17.83 32.69 -5.50
C GLN A 43 16.93 31.56 -4.97
N ASN A 44 17.44 30.78 -4.02
CA ASN A 44 16.74 29.68 -3.33
C ASN A 44 16.30 28.50 -4.21
N LEU A 45 17.10 28.12 -5.21
CA LEU A 45 16.95 26.81 -5.86
C LEU A 45 17.30 25.67 -4.89
N PRO A 46 16.69 24.48 -5.05
CA PRO A 46 17.12 23.29 -4.32
C PRO A 46 18.59 22.98 -4.53
N ALA A 47 19.20 22.30 -3.55
CA ALA A 47 20.53 21.73 -3.70
C ALA A 47 20.55 20.74 -4.89
N GLY A 48 21.71 20.58 -5.53
CA GLY A 48 21.86 19.67 -6.67
C GLY A 48 22.89 20.13 -7.69
N THR A 49 23.12 19.29 -8.70
CA THR A 49 24.15 19.49 -9.73
C THR A 49 23.53 19.56 -11.12
N MET A 50 24.07 20.40 -12.01
CA MET A 50 23.63 20.46 -13.40
C MET A 50 24.35 19.44 -14.31
N GLY A 51 25.18 18.57 -13.73
CA GLY A 51 26.03 17.63 -14.48
C GLY A 51 27.27 18.30 -15.09
N TRP A 52 28.13 17.49 -15.70
CA TRP A 52 29.42 17.94 -16.27
C TRP A 52 29.30 18.41 -17.74
N LEU A 53 28.32 17.89 -18.49
CA LEU A 53 28.07 18.24 -19.88
C LEU A 53 26.87 19.19 -20.00
N PRO A 54 27.02 20.41 -20.55
CA PRO A 54 25.97 21.43 -20.57
C PRO A 54 24.70 21.04 -21.32
N PHE A 55 24.80 20.14 -22.30
CA PHE A 55 23.66 19.75 -23.15
C PHE A 55 22.95 18.48 -22.65
N PHE A 56 23.69 17.49 -22.13
CA PHE A 56 23.12 16.20 -21.69
C PHE A 56 22.82 16.16 -20.18
N GLY A 57 23.47 17.02 -19.40
CA GLY A 57 23.34 17.07 -17.94
C GLY A 57 23.53 15.70 -17.31
N GLU A 58 22.53 15.26 -16.54
CA GLU A 58 22.53 13.96 -15.86
C GLU A 58 21.57 12.95 -16.51
N THR A 59 21.03 13.24 -17.70
CA THR A 59 19.95 12.47 -18.33
C THR A 59 20.27 10.98 -18.49
N LEU A 60 21.49 10.63 -18.92
CA LEU A 60 21.90 9.23 -19.09
C LEU A 60 22.00 8.49 -17.76
N ALA A 61 22.47 9.16 -16.71
CA ALA A 61 22.55 8.59 -15.37
C ALA A 61 21.15 8.40 -14.78
N PHE A 62 20.24 9.35 -15.03
CA PHE A 62 18.84 9.28 -14.63
C PHE A 62 18.07 8.15 -15.32
N LEU A 63 18.34 7.90 -16.61
CA LEU A 63 17.70 6.84 -17.40
C LEU A 63 18.37 5.46 -17.26
N LYS A 64 19.41 5.34 -16.44
CA LYS A 64 20.13 4.07 -16.26
C LYS A 64 19.16 2.97 -15.78
N PRO A 65 19.13 1.80 -16.45
CA PRO A 65 18.28 0.69 -16.03
C PRO A 65 18.57 0.26 -14.59
N HIS A 66 17.50 -0.05 -13.87
CA HIS A 66 17.52 -0.53 -12.49
C HIS A 66 16.24 -1.33 -12.23
N ASN A 67 16.26 -2.16 -11.19
CA ASN A 67 15.11 -2.99 -10.81
C ASN A 67 13.87 -2.12 -10.57
N SER A 68 12.72 -2.52 -11.13
CA SER A 68 11.47 -1.75 -11.05
C SER A 68 10.96 -1.59 -9.62
N ASN A 69 11.28 -2.52 -8.72
CA ASN A 69 10.97 -2.47 -7.29
C ASN A 69 12.00 -1.70 -6.46
N SER A 70 12.78 -0.81 -7.07
CA SER A 70 13.79 0.00 -6.39
C SER A 70 13.73 1.45 -6.84
N LEU A 71 14.25 2.35 -5.99
CA LEU A 71 14.40 3.76 -6.34
C LEU A 71 15.46 3.98 -7.44
N GLY A 72 16.38 3.03 -7.63
CA GLY A 72 17.52 3.15 -8.53
C GLY A 72 18.67 3.96 -7.91
N SER A 73 19.90 3.64 -8.31
CA SER A 73 21.12 4.22 -7.70
C SER A 73 21.24 5.73 -7.91
N PHE A 74 20.79 6.25 -9.05
CA PHE A 74 20.82 7.69 -9.33
C PHE A 74 19.98 8.48 -8.32
N LEU A 75 18.69 8.14 -8.20
CA LEU A 75 17.77 8.84 -7.32
C LEU A 75 18.15 8.64 -5.85
N GLN A 76 18.61 7.45 -5.48
CA GLN A 76 19.09 7.16 -4.12
C GLN A 76 20.30 8.03 -3.75
N ASP A 77 21.33 8.07 -4.59
CA ASP A 77 22.54 8.88 -4.35
C ASP A 77 22.23 10.38 -4.30
N ARG A 78 21.36 10.88 -5.20
CA ARG A 78 20.95 12.28 -5.20
C ARG A 78 20.11 12.64 -3.98
N CYS A 79 19.17 11.79 -3.57
CA CYS A 79 18.37 12.01 -2.36
C CYS A 79 19.23 12.04 -1.09
N LEU A 80 20.24 11.16 -1.01
CA LEU A 80 21.17 11.13 0.13
C LEU A 80 22.06 12.39 0.18
N ARG A 81 22.51 12.89 -0.96
CA ARG A 81 23.42 14.06 -1.02
C ARG A 81 22.70 15.41 -0.92
N TYR A 82 21.55 15.53 -1.55
CA TYR A 82 20.89 16.82 -1.78
C TYR A 82 19.51 16.93 -1.13
N GLY A 83 19.01 15.85 -0.52
CA GLY A 83 17.66 15.76 0.02
C GLY A 83 16.64 15.27 -1.00
N LYS A 84 15.40 15.02 -0.54
CA LYS A 84 14.32 14.45 -1.37
C LYS A 84 13.87 15.35 -2.52
N VAL A 85 14.26 16.63 -2.51
CA VAL A 85 14.01 17.60 -3.58
C VAL A 85 15.35 18.18 -4.01
N PHE A 86 15.69 18.04 -5.28
CA PHE A 86 16.98 18.51 -5.79
C PHE A 86 16.87 19.04 -7.21
N LYS A 87 17.78 19.94 -7.59
CA LYS A 87 17.90 20.40 -8.98
C LYS A 87 18.82 19.50 -9.79
N SER A 88 18.50 19.36 -11.08
CA SER A 88 19.34 18.67 -12.06
C SER A 88 19.19 19.31 -13.44
N HIS A 89 19.97 18.84 -14.42
CA HIS A 89 19.76 19.14 -15.84
C HIS A 89 19.37 17.85 -16.55
N LEU A 90 18.09 17.74 -16.92
CA LEU A 90 17.50 16.52 -17.47
C LEU A 90 16.75 16.85 -18.77
N PHE A 91 16.90 15.99 -19.77
CA PHE A 91 16.25 16.11 -21.07
C PHE A 91 16.47 17.48 -21.75
N GLY A 92 17.70 18.02 -21.63
CA GLY A 92 18.09 19.29 -22.27
C GLY A 92 17.57 20.55 -21.58
N SER A 93 17.14 20.45 -20.31
CA SER A 93 16.62 21.61 -19.57
C SER A 93 16.89 21.52 -18.07
N GLY A 94 16.93 22.69 -17.41
CA GLY A 94 16.94 22.78 -15.95
C GLY A 94 15.69 22.15 -15.35
N ALA A 95 15.90 21.33 -14.33
CA ALA A 95 14.89 20.45 -13.77
C ALA A 95 14.89 20.43 -12.25
N ILE A 96 13.72 20.37 -11.64
CA ILE A 96 13.52 20.02 -10.23
C ILE A 96 13.03 18.58 -10.16
N VAL A 97 13.73 17.73 -9.43
CA VAL A 97 13.37 16.33 -9.19
C VAL A 97 12.85 16.22 -7.76
N SER A 98 11.67 15.62 -7.60
CA SER A 98 11.01 15.50 -6.30
C SER A 98 10.66 14.04 -5.99
N CYS A 99 11.39 13.46 -5.03
CA CYS A 99 11.01 12.22 -4.35
C CYS A 99 10.18 12.48 -3.09
N ASP A 100 9.76 13.72 -2.86
CA ASP A 100 8.97 14.11 -1.71
C ASP A 100 7.47 14.05 -2.01
N VAL A 101 6.72 13.39 -1.13
CA VAL A 101 5.27 13.19 -1.29
C VAL A 101 4.48 14.50 -1.31
N GLU A 102 4.87 15.50 -0.52
CA GLU A 102 4.09 16.72 -0.36
C GLU A 102 4.30 17.65 -1.55
N LEU A 103 5.55 17.79 -2.00
CA LEU A 103 5.83 18.54 -3.22
C LEU A 103 5.20 17.83 -4.43
N ASN A 104 5.25 16.50 -4.50
CA ASN A 104 4.57 15.75 -5.57
C ASN A 104 3.07 16.01 -5.58
N MET A 105 2.41 15.92 -4.42
CA MET A 105 0.97 16.22 -4.30
C MET A 105 0.67 17.66 -4.68
N PHE A 106 1.47 18.62 -4.21
CA PHE A 106 1.33 20.03 -4.55
C PHE A 106 1.45 20.27 -6.07
N ILE A 107 2.42 19.64 -6.74
CA ILE A 107 2.58 19.74 -8.19
C ILE A 107 1.35 19.19 -8.92
N LEU A 108 0.91 17.99 -8.56
CA LEU A 108 -0.21 17.31 -9.21
C LEU A 108 -1.57 17.99 -8.95
N GLN A 109 -1.78 18.57 -7.77
CA GLN A 109 -3.01 19.29 -7.42
C GLN A 109 -3.11 20.67 -8.07
N ASN A 110 -1.97 21.25 -8.49
CA ASN A 110 -1.91 22.55 -9.16
C ASN A 110 -1.64 22.40 -10.68
N GLU A 111 -2.01 21.27 -11.26
CA GLU A 111 -2.08 21.05 -12.71
C GLU A 111 -2.95 22.14 -13.37
N GLU A 112 -2.53 22.60 -14.55
CA GLU A 112 -3.16 23.68 -15.33
C GLU A 112 -3.20 25.05 -14.62
N LYS A 113 -2.65 25.18 -13.40
CA LYS A 113 -2.59 26.43 -12.64
C LYS A 113 -1.16 26.93 -12.47
N LEU A 114 -0.33 26.12 -11.82
CA LEU A 114 1.09 26.42 -11.56
C LEU A 114 2.02 25.56 -12.41
N PHE A 115 1.54 24.37 -12.78
CA PHE A 115 2.29 23.38 -13.55
C PHE A 115 1.45 22.88 -14.73
N GLU A 116 2.13 22.50 -15.82
CA GLU A 116 1.52 21.83 -16.97
C GLU A 116 2.25 20.52 -17.28
N ALA A 117 1.51 19.52 -17.78
CA ALA A 117 2.06 18.34 -18.42
C ALA A 117 2.96 18.76 -19.60
N HIS A 118 4.22 18.33 -19.59
CA HIS A 118 5.16 18.76 -20.63
C HIS A 118 6.22 17.69 -20.93
N TYR A 119 5.79 16.69 -21.67
CA TYR A 119 6.63 15.59 -22.14
C TYR A 119 7.64 16.03 -23.22
N PRO A 120 8.67 15.22 -23.50
CA PRO A 120 9.62 15.52 -24.57
C PRO A 120 8.96 15.62 -25.96
N LYS A 121 9.52 16.45 -26.86
CA LYS A 121 9.00 16.63 -28.22
C LYS A 121 8.98 15.33 -29.03
N SER A 122 9.90 14.41 -28.78
CA SER A 122 9.91 13.08 -29.38
C SER A 122 8.62 12.30 -29.11
N MET A 123 8.02 12.47 -27.92
CA MET A 123 6.75 11.85 -27.56
C MET A 123 5.55 12.51 -28.26
N HIS A 124 5.63 13.80 -28.60
CA HIS A 124 4.53 14.50 -29.27
C HIS A 124 4.30 13.95 -30.70
N GLY A 125 5.40 13.63 -31.39
CA GLY A 125 5.35 13.04 -32.72
C GLY A 125 4.72 11.65 -32.73
N ILE A 126 4.93 10.87 -31.65
CA ILE A 126 4.42 9.50 -31.48
C ILE A 126 2.95 9.52 -31.00
N LEU A 127 2.65 10.25 -29.94
CA LEU A 127 1.31 10.27 -29.33
C LEU A 127 0.29 11.06 -30.16
N GLY A 128 0.76 12.11 -30.82
CA GLY A 128 -0.09 12.98 -31.62
C GLY A 128 -0.58 14.23 -30.92
N LYS A 129 -1.04 15.19 -31.74
CA LYS A 129 -1.39 16.55 -31.32
C LYS A 129 -2.57 16.62 -30.33
N TYR A 130 -3.46 15.62 -30.33
CA TYR A 130 -4.64 15.57 -29.48
C TYR A 130 -4.55 14.54 -28.36
N SER A 131 -3.38 13.93 -28.14
CA SER A 131 -3.22 12.96 -27.06
C SER A 131 -3.41 13.63 -25.71
N LEU A 132 -4.06 12.96 -24.76
CA LEU A 132 -4.25 13.46 -23.39
C LEU A 132 -2.94 13.80 -22.67
N LEU A 133 -1.82 13.20 -23.10
CA LEU A 133 -0.49 13.50 -22.55
C LEU A 133 0.15 14.75 -23.18
N VAL A 134 -0.45 15.30 -24.24
CA VAL A 134 0.07 16.43 -25.03
C VAL A 134 -0.83 17.66 -24.92
N VAL A 135 -2.16 17.49 -24.98
CA VAL A 135 -3.10 18.62 -24.87
C VAL A 135 -3.23 19.11 -23.42
N SER A 136 -3.71 20.35 -23.25
CA SER A 136 -3.97 20.96 -21.94
C SER A 136 -5.22 21.83 -21.98
N GLY A 137 -5.76 22.19 -20.81
CA GLY A 137 -6.90 23.11 -20.70
C GLY A 137 -8.20 22.49 -21.20
N ASP A 138 -9.04 23.28 -21.87
CA ASP A 138 -10.41 22.84 -22.20
C ASP A 138 -10.46 21.69 -23.20
N VAL A 139 -9.48 21.60 -24.11
CA VAL A 139 -9.35 20.44 -25.02
C VAL A 139 -9.06 19.17 -24.21
N HIS A 140 -8.10 19.23 -23.28
CA HIS A 140 -7.79 18.09 -22.40
C HIS A 140 -9.01 17.68 -21.56
N LYS A 141 -9.71 18.64 -20.94
CA LYS A 141 -10.94 18.37 -20.17
C LYS A 141 -12.02 17.70 -21.01
N LYS A 142 -12.27 18.20 -22.22
CA LYS A 142 -13.24 17.64 -23.17
C LYS A 142 -12.90 16.18 -23.50
N LEU A 143 -11.69 15.90 -23.98
CA LEU A 143 -11.28 14.55 -24.37
C LEU A 143 -11.26 13.59 -23.17
N ARG A 144 -10.78 14.04 -22.00
CA ARG A 144 -10.76 13.25 -20.76
C ARG A 144 -12.17 12.87 -20.32
N ASN A 145 -13.13 13.79 -20.39
CA ASN A 145 -14.51 13.53 -19.97
C ASN A 145 -15.17 12.46 -20.85
N ILE A 146 -14.91 12.45 -22.16
CA ILE A 146 -15.40 11.41 -23.09
C ILE A 146 -14.86 10.04 -22.66
N ILE A 147 -13.55 9.94 -22.43
CA ILE A 147 -12.87 8.70 -22.03
C ILE A 147 -13.39 8.19 -20.68
N VAL A 148 -13.50 9.07 -19.68
CA VAL A 148 -13.99 8.71 -18.34
C VAL A 148 -15.45 8.24 -18.40
N ARG A 149 -16.29 8.88 -19.21
CA ARG A 149 -17.69 8.47 -19.40
C ARG A 149 -17.76 7.05 -19.95
N PHE A 150 -16.96 6.73 -20.96
CA PHE A 150 -16.88 5.38 -21.49
C PHE A 150 -16.44 4.36 -20.45
N ILE A 151 -15.31 4.60 -19.77
CA ILE A 151 -14.80 3.66 -18.77
C ILE A 151 -15.86 3.39 -17.68
N ASN A 152 -16.56 4.44 -17.24
CA ASN A 152 -17.61 4.29 -16.25
C ASN A 152 -18.84 3.54 -16.77
N SER A 153 -19.19 3.68 -18.04
CA SER A 153 -20.30 2.94 -18.65
C SER A 153 -19.96 1.49 -19.00
N SER A 154 -18.69 1.16 -19.27
CA SER A 154 -18.26 -0.14 -19.78
C SER A 154 -17.70 -1.09 -18.72
N LYS A 155 -16.99 -0.59 -17.69
CA LYS A 155 -16.23 -1.42 -16.74
C LYS A 155 -17.04 -2.47 -15.98
N SER A 156 -18.33 -2.22 -15.76
CA SER A 156 -19.24 -3.13 -15.04
C SER A 156 -20.21 -3.87 -15.96
N GLN A 157 -20.05 -3.75 -17.29
CA GLN A 157 -20.92 -4.44 -18.23
C GLN A 157 -20.62 -5.95 -18.22
N PRO A 158 -21.65 -6.82 -18.18
CA PRO A 158 -21.46 -8.26 -18.25
C PRO A 158 -20.64 -8.71 -19.47
N LYS A 159 -20.84 -8.07 -20.63
CA LYS A 159 -20.09 -8.38 -21.86
C LYS A 159 -18.59 -8.10 -21.74
N PHE A 160 -18.22 -7.02 -21.05
CA PHE A 160 -16.80 -6.70 -20.83
C PHE A 160 -16.14 -7.76 -19.93
N LEU A 161 -16.78 -8.11 -18.82
CA LEU A 161 -16.28 -9.15 -17.92
C LEU A 161 -16.19 -10.51 -18.63
N ALA A 162 -17.22 -10.90 -19.37
CA ALA A 162 -17.23 -12.14 -20.14
C ALA A 162 -16.13 -12.16 -21.21
N CYS A 163 -15.86 -11.03 -21.87
CA CYS A 163 -14.76 -10.92 -22.82
C CYS A 163 -13.41 -11.16 -22.15
N VAL A 164 -13.15 -10.52 -21.01
CA VAL A 164 -11.92 -10.72 -20.23
C VAL A 164 -11.79 -12.17 -19.78
N ASP A 165 -12.85 -12.76 -19.21
CA ASP A 165 -12.87 -14.13 -18.71
C ASP A 165 -12.59 -15.15 -19.83
N ASN A 166 -13.27 -15.02 -20.97
CA ASN A 166 -13.06 -15.88 -22.13
C ASN A 166 -11.63 -15.79 -22.68
N LEU A 167 -11.06 -14.59 -22.75
CA LEU A 167 -9.70 -14.38 -23.20
C LEU A 167 -8.67 -14.98 -22.23
N VAL A 168 -8.87 -14.83 -20.92
CA VAL A 168 -8.03 -15.47 -19.90
C VAL A 168 -8.11 -16.99 -20.03
N ILE A 169 -9.31 -17.56 -20.10
CA ILE A 169 -9.51 -19.00 -20.23
C ILE A 169 -8.86 -19.54 -21.52
N SER A 170 -9.03 -18.85 -22.65
CA SER A 170 -8.40 -19.21 -23.93
C SER A 170 -6.87 -19.18 -23.82
N MET A 171 -6.32 -18.11 -23.22
CA MET A 171 -4.89 -17.98 -22.97
C MET A 171 -4.38 -19.14 -22.09
N LEU A 172 -5.04 -19.45 -20.97
CA LEU A 172 -4.66 -20.55 -20.08
C LEU A 172 -4.74 -21.92 -20.77
N LYS A 173 -5.79 -22.19 -21.55
CA LYS A 173 -5.93 -23.44 -22.32
C LYS A 173 -4.81 -23.62 -23.34
N SER A 174 -4.35 -22.54 -23.95
CA SER A 174 -3.24 -22.57 -24.91
C SER A 174 -1.88 -23.00 -24.31
N TRP A 175 -1.80 -23.07 -22.97
CA TRP A 175 -0.60 -23.46 -22.25
C TRP A 175 -0.55 -24.95 -21.88
N ASN A 176 -1.63 -25.71 -22.05
CA ASN A 176 -1.73 -27.11 -21.59
C ASN A 176 -0.59 -28.02 -22.10
N ASP A 177 -0.13 -27.82 -23.34
CA ASP A 177 0.92 -28.63 -23.96
C ASP A 177 2.31 -27.94 -23.92
N ARG A 178 2.46 -26.84 -23.16
CA ARG A 178 3.69 -26.04 -23.11
C ARG A 178 4.41 -26.21 -21.78
N THR A 179 5.70 -26.51 -21.83
CA THR A 179 6.56 -26.59 -20.64
C THR A 179 7.07 -25.22 -20.17
N GLN A 180 7.12 -24.23 -21.06
CA GLN A 180 7.57 -22.88 -20.77
C GLN A 180 6.71 -21.84 -21.50
N VAL A 181 6.33 -20.78 -20.79
CA VAL A 181 5.52 -19.68 -21.32
C VAL A 181 6.19 -18.34 -21.00
N SER A 182 6.33 -17.50 -22.02
CA SER A 182 6.75 -16.10 -21.84
C SER A 182 5.54 -15.25 -21.42
N PHE A 183 5.21 -15.25 -20.12
CA PHE A 183 3.99 -14.64 -19.59
C PHE A 183 3.79 -13.17 -20.02
N PHE A 184 4.84 -12.34 -20.01
CA PHE A 184 4.71 -10.93 -20.44
C PHE A 184 4.23 -10.80 -21.89
N LYS A 185 4.67 -11.69 -22.79
CA LYS A 185 4.22 -11.72 -24.19
C LYS A 185 2.76 -12.14 -24.32
N GLU A 186 2.34 -13.13 -23.54
CA GLU A 186 0.93 -13.55 -23.49
C GLU A 186 0.04 -12.45 -22.88
N ALA A 187 0.47 -11.82 -21.78
CA ALA A 187 -0.23 -10.72 -21.14
C ALA A 187 -0.40 -9.52 -22.07
N LYS A 188 0.64 -9.11 -22.82
CA LYS A 188 0.54 -8.03 -23.83
C LYS A 188 -0.49 -8.36 -24.91
N ARG A 189 -0.47 -9.59 -25.45
CA ARG A 189 -1.43 -10.02 -26.48
C ARG A 189 -2.86 -9.95 -25.93
N MET A 190 -3.07 -10.54 -24.76
CA MET A 190 -4.38 -10.59 -24.09
C MET A 190 -4.91 -9.18 -23.81
N THR A 191 -4.10 -8.29 -23.20
CA THR A 191 -4.57 -6.94 -22.87
C THR A 191 -4.90 -6.14 -24.12
N LEU A 192 -4.12 -6.26 -25.19
CA LEU A 192 -4.47 -5.61 -26.44
C LEU A 192 -5.76 -6.18 -27.05
N SER A 193 -5.94 -7.50 -27.05
CA SER A 193 -7.16 -8.13 -27.56
C SER A 193 -8.40 -7.66 -26.80
N VAL A 194 -8.32 -7.53 -25.48
CA VAL A 194 -9.40 -6.91 -24.66
C VAL A 194 -9.68 -5.49 -25.12
N MET A 195 -8.64 -4.68 -25.35
CA MET A 195 -8.81 -3.29 -25.77
C MET A 195 -9.35 -3.16 -27.19
N VAL A 196 -8.84 -3.93 -28.15
CA VAL A 196 -9.33 -3.96 -29.54
C VAL A 196 -10.79 -4.40 -29.59
N LYS A 197 -11.16 -5.44 -28.83
CA LYS A 197 -12.57 -5.87 -28.74
C LYS A 197 -13.45 -4.82 -28.06
N SER A 198 -13.01 -4.22 -26.96
CA SER A 198 -13.84 -3.27 -26.19
C SER A 198 -13.98 -1.91 -26.86
N VAL A 199 -12.94 -1.46 -27.57
CA VAL A 199 -12.86 -0.14 -28.20
C VAL A 199 -13.33 -0.21 -29.65
N LEU A 200 -12.79 -1.15 -30.44
CA LEU A 200 -13.03 -1.24 -31.89
C LEU A 200 -14.11 -2.26 -32.26
N ASN A 201 -14.54 -3.12 -31.33
CA ASN A 201 -15.45 -4.26 -31.58
C ASN A 201 -14.94 -5.23 -32.65
N ILE A 202 -13.63 -5.46 -32.69
CA ILE A 202 -13.00 -6.47 -33.55
C ILE A 202 -12.74 -7.71 -32.70
N GLU A 203 -13.01 -8.90 -33.26
CA GLU A 203 -12.78 -10.15 -32.53
C GLU A 203 -11.28 -10.41 -32.29
N PRO A 204 -10.92 -11.02 -31.14
CA PRO A 204 -9.52 -11.34 -30.83
C PRO A 204 -8.81 -12.21 -31.88
N ASP A 205 -9.55 -13.10 -32.54
CA ASP A 205 -9.02 -14.04 -33.54
C ASP A 205 -8.99 -13.45 -34.97
N ASP A 206 -9.45 -12.21 -35.13
CA ASP A 206 -9.42 -11.51 -36.42
C ASP A 206 -7.96 -11.21 -36.83
N PRO A 207 -7.55 -11.51 -38.09
CA PRO A 207 -6.23 -11.13 -38.61
C PRO A 207 -5.88 -9.64 -38.41
N LEU A 208 -6.88 -8.76 -38.42
CA LEU A 208 -6.71 -7.34 -38.17
C LEU A 208 -6.26 -7.04 -36.73
N THR A 209 -6.69 -7.83 -35.74
CA THR A 209 -6.23 -7.72 -34.35
C THR A 209 -4.74 -8.03 -34.24
N VAL A 210 -4.27 -9.06 -34.96
CA VAL A 210 -2.84 -9.41 -35.03
C VAL A 210 -2.04 -8.30 -35.70
N GLN A 211 -2.54 -7.75 -36.81
CA GLN A 211 -1.91 -6.63 -37.49
C GLN A 211 -1.80 -5.39 -36.58
N ILE A 212 -2.87 -5.06 -35.86
CA ILE A 212 -2.88 -3.95 -34.90
C ILE A 212 -1.83 -4.18 -33.80
N LEU A 213 -1.69 -5.41 -33.29
CA LEU A 213 -0.66 -5.76 -32.30
C LEU A 213 0.76 -5.51 -32.79
N GLU A 214 1.10 -5.97 -33.99
CA GLU A 214 2.44 -5.81 -34.57
C GLU A 214 2.77 -4.32 -34.82
N GLU A 215 1.80 -3.56 -35.30
CA GLU A 215 1.94 -2.12 -35.50
C GLU A 215 2.05 -1.38 -34.16
N PHE A 216 1.34 -1.80 -33.10
CA PHE A 216 1.49 -1.24 -31.74
C PHE A 216 2.85 -1.55 -31.13
N GLU A 217 3.43 -2.74 -31.35
CA GLU A 217 4.78 -3.05 -30.88
C GLU A 217 5.85 -2.22 -31.58
N THR A 218 5.64 -1.91 -32.85
CA THR A 218 6.52 -1.02 -33.62
C THR A 218 6.33 0.44 -33.21
N TYR A 219 5.09 0.84 -32.92
CA TYR A 219 4.70 2.12 -32.34
C TYR A 219 5.41 2.41 -31.01
N MET A 220 5.44 1.42 -30.10
CA MET A 220 6.13 1.57 -28.81
C MET A 220 7.65 1.68 -28.91
N LYS A 221 8.23 1.22 -30.03
CA LYS A 221 9.66 1.45 -30.34
C LYS A 221 9.93 2.84 -30.92
N GLY A 222 8.89 3.67 -31.10
CA GLY A 222 8.97 5.03 -31.62
C GLY A 222 8.84 5.16 -33.15
N PHE A 223 8.41 4.11 -33.84
CA PHE A 223 8.25 4.07 -35.30
C PHE A 223 6.78 3.87 -35.70
N ALA A 224 6.43 3.94 -36.99
CA ALA A 224 5.15 3.47 -37.54
C ALA A 224 3.80 4.09 -37.08
N ARG A 225 3.80 5.25 -36.39
CA ARG A 225 2.53 5.95 -36.02
C ARG A 225 1.57 6.14 -37.21
N GLU A 226 2.08 6.53 -38.38
CA GLU A 226 1.24 6.81 -39.56
C GLU A 226 0.49 5.57 -40.07
N ARG A 227 1.12 4.39 -40.00
CA ARG A 227 0.50 3.12 -40.43
C ARG A 227 -0.64 2.74 -39.49
N LEU A 228 -0.37 2.73 -38.19
CA LEU A 228 -1.37 2.46 -37.17
C LEU A 228 -2.54 3.47 -37.24
N SER A 229 -2.22 4.75 -37.41
CA SER A 229 -3.21 5.81 -37.59
C SER A 229 -4.07 5.59 -38.83
N SER A 230 -3.47 5.14 -39.94
CA SER A 230 -4.21 4.83 -41.17
C SER A 230 -5.17 3.67 -40.99
N ILE A 231 -4.75 2.60 -40.30
CA ILE A 231 -5.60 1.43 -40.01
C ILE A 231 -6.81 1.85 -39.16
N VAL A 232 -6.56 2.55 -38.04
CA VAL A 232 -7.63 2.99 -37.14
C VAL A 232 -8.55 4.01 -37.80
N LYS A 233 -8.02 4.94 -38.61
CA LYS A 233 -8.85 5.84 -39.43
C LYS A 233 -9.74 5.08 -40.41
N GLY A 234 -9.23 4.01 -41.03
CA GLY A 234 -10.00 3.13 -41.91
C GLY A 234 -11.19 2.51 -41.18
N ILE A 235 -10.95 1.95 -40.00
CA ILE A 235 -11.99 1.34 -39.14
C ILE A 235 -13.06 2.37 -38.75
N ILE A 236 -12.65 3.58 -38.33
CA ILE A 236 -13.58 4.65 -37.97
C ILE A 236 -14.46 5.02 -39.18
N LYS A 237 -13.86 5.19 -40.37
CA LYS A 237 -14.58 5.56 -41.60
C LYS A 237 -15.59 4.48 -42.02
N GLU A 238 -15.16 3.22 -42.04
CA GLU A 238 -16.04 2.10 -42.41
C GLU A 238 -17.27 2.04 -41.50
N ARG A 239 -17.07 2.28 -40.21
CA ARG A 239 -18.14 2.26 -39.21
C ARG A 239 -19.12 3.43 -39.35
N VAL A 240 -18.62 4.62 -39.70
CA VAL A 240 -19.47 5.78 -40.04
C VAL A 240 -20.33 5.48 -41.28
N VAL A 241 -19.74 4.87 -42.32
CA VAL A 241 -20.45 4.53 -43.56
C VAL A 241 -21.49 3.42 -43.33
N GLY A 242 -21.12 2.33 -42.66
CA GLY A 242 -21.99 1.17 -42.41
C GLY A 242 -23.23 1.47 -41.56
N LYS A 243 -23.18 2.51 -40.71
CA LYS A 243 -24.34 2.95 -39.91
C LYS A 243 -25.29 3.89 -40.66
N THR A 244 -24.86 4.51 -41.76
CA THR A 244 -25.78 5.27 -42.63
C THR A 244 -26.80 4.35 -43.30
N THR A 245 -26.52 3.05 -43.36
CA THR A 245 -27.33 2.01 -44.04
C THR A 245 -28.09 1.06 -43.11
N ARG A 246 -27.83 1.01 -41.79
CA ARG A 246 -28.55 0.15 -40.83
C ARG A 246 -28.84 0.88 -39.51
N LYS A 247 -30.10 1.27 -39.29
CA LYS A 247 -30.66 1.59 -37.96
C LYS A 247 -31.43 0.38 -37.46
N GLU A 248 -30.75 -0.56 -36.80
CA GLU A 248 -31.44 -1.58 -36.00
C GLU A 248 -31.60 -1.07 -34.57
N VAL A 249 -32.83 -1.10 -34.09
CA VAL A 249 -33.24 -0.63 -32.76
C VAL A 249 -32.97 -1.75 -31.76
N GLY A 250 -32.07 -1.52 -30.80
CA GLY A 250 -31.90 -2.42 -29.65
C GLY A 250 -30.49 -2.96 -29.38
N GLU A 251 -29.48 -2.64 -30.18
CA GLU A 251 -28.10 -3.00 -29.86
C GLU A 251 -27.48 -2.05 -28.81
N GLU A 252 -26.80 -2.63 -27.81
CA GLU A 252 -26.06 -1.88 -26.80
C GLU A 252 -24.93 -1.03 -27.42
N GLU A 253 -24.80 0.19 -26.92
CA GLU A 253 -23.94 1.23 -27.49
C GLU A 253 -22.44 0.96 -27.27
N LEU A 254 -21.69 0.76 -28.35
CA LEU A 254 -20.24 0.48 -28.31
C LEU A 254 -19.43 1.78 -28.18
N PHE A 255 -18.16 1.68 -27.78
CA PHE A 255 -17.32 2.87 -27.51
C PHE A 255 -17.18 3.80 -28.71
N LEU A 256 -16.79 3.25 -29.87
CA LEU A 256 -16.68 4.02 -31.10
C LEU A 256 -18.01 4.66 -31.47
N ASP A 257 -19.11 3.96 -31.24
CA ASP A 257 -20.45 4.43 -31.55
C ASP A 257 -20.85 5.61 -30.65
N MET A 258 -20.50 5.55 -29.35
CA MET A 258 -20.66 6.66 -28.42
C MET A 258 -19.88 7.91 -28.87
N ILE A 259 -18.66 7.76 -29.37
CA ILE A 259 -17.84 8.88 -29.86
C ILE A 259 -18.37 9.43 -31.18
N ILE A 260 -18.86 8.56 -32.07
CA ILE A 260 -19.37 8.97 -33.38
C ILE A 260 -20.72 9.68 -33.24
N GLU A 261 -21.61 9.20 -32.35
CA GLU A 261 -23.01 9.66 -32.28
C GLU A 261 -23.24 10.80 -31.29
N LYS A 262 -22.60 10.76 -30.11
CA LYS A 262 -22.93 11.70 -29.02
C LYS A 262 -22.00 12.89 -28.93
N GLU A 263 -20.98 12.94 -29.76
CA GLU A 263 -19.91 13.93 -29.69
C GLU A 263 -19.70 14.62 -31.04
N GLU A 264 -20.74 15.29 -31.54
CA GLU A 264 -20.73 16.04 -32.82
C GLU A 264 -19.61 17.09 -32.89
N ASN A 265 -19.16 17.60 -31.74
CA ASN A 265 -18.10 18.59 -31.63
C ASN A 265 -16.67 17.99 -31.62
N VAL A 266 -16.50 16.69 -31.91
CA VAL A 266 -15.20 16.01 -31.94
C VAL A 266 -14.76 15.76 -33.37
N SER A 267 -13.64 16.37 -33.75
CA SER A 267 -13.01 16.19 -35.06
C SER A 267 -12.46 14.77 -35.25
N GLU A 268 -12.33 14.33 -36.50
CA GLU A 268 -11.79 12.99 -36.84
C GLU A 268 -10.39 12.73 -36.25
N GLU A 269 -9.56 13.77 -36.16
CA GLU A 269 -8.23 13.68 -35.53
C GLU A 269 -8.32 13.52 -34.00
N GLU A 270 -9.30 14.16 -33.34
CA GLU A 270 -9.55 13.95 -31.92
C GLU A 270 -10.11 12.54 -31.64
N LYS A 271 -11.03 12.04 -32.49
CA LYS A 271 -11.57 10.66 -32.37
C LYS A 271 -10.46 9.63 -32.47
N LEU A 272 -9.60 9.76 -33.48
CA LEU A 272 -8.43 8.90 -33.64
C LEU A 272 -7.53 8.94 -32.40
N SER A 273 -7.25 10.13 -31.89
CA SER A 273 -6.35 10.28 -30.74
C SER A 273 -6.93 9.64 -29.48
N ILE A 274 -8.23 9.79 -29.23
CA ILE A 274 -8.91 9.14 -28.10
C ILE A 274 -8.77 7.61 -28.19
N VAL A 275 -9.03 7.04 -29.38
CA VAL A 275 -8.94 5.60 -29.61
C VAL A 275 -7.51 5.10 -29.36
N LEU A 276 -6.50 5.77 -29.94
CA LEU A 276 -5.10 5.39 -29.75
C LEU A 276 -4.63 5.53 -28.30
N ASP A 277 -5.03 6.59 -27.59
CA ASP A 277 -4.68 6.80 -26.18
C ASP A 277 -5.25 5.70 -25.27
N ILE A 278 -6.49 5.27 -25.50
CA ILE A 278 -7.11 4.20 -24.73
C ILE A 278 -6.43 2.85 -25.03
N LEU A 279 -6.20 2.54 -26.31
CA LEU A 279 -5.50 1.30 -26.70
C LEU A 279 -4.10 1.26 -26.07
N LEU A 280 -3.35 2.37 -26.12
CA LEU A 280 -2.04 2.51 -25.49
C LEU A 280 -2.11 2.31 -23.98
N GLY A 281 -3.06 2.98 -23.32
CA GLY A 281 -3.24 2.91 -21.87
C GLY A 281 -3.58 1.50 -21.39
N GLY A 282 -4.51 0.81 -22.05
CA GLY A 282 -4.97 -0.53 -21.65
C GLY A 282 -4.00 -1.67 -22.01
N TYR A 283 -3.14 -1.46 -23.01
CA TYR A 283 -2.19 -2.47 -23.50
C TYR A 283 -0.99 -2.69 -22.57
N GLU A 284 -0.07 -1.72 -22.51
CA GLU A 284 1.26 -1.95 -21.93
C GLU A 284 1.29 -1.80 -20.41
N THR A 285 0.48 -0.88 -19.86
CA THR A 285 0.46 -0.65 -18.41
C THR A 285 -0.12 -1.86 -17.67
N THR A 286 -1.25 -2.38 -18.15
CA THR A 286 -1.94 -3.56 -17.59
C THR A 286 -1.07 -4.82 -17.72
N ALA A 287 -0.48 -5.06 -18.89
CA ALA A 287 0.37 -6.24 -19.11
C ALA A 287 1.62 -6.23 -18.21
N THR A 288 2.20 -5.04 -18.01
CA THR A 288 3.33 -4.86 -17.09
C THR A 288 2.92 -5.14 -15.66
N LEU A 289 1.78 -4.60 -15.21
CA LEU A 289 1.27 -4.85 -13.86
C LEU A 289 0.95 -6.32 -13.63
N MET A 290 0.29 -7.01 -14.58
CA MET A 290 0.02 -8.45 -14.51
C MET A 290 1.32 -9.26 -14.36
N SER A 291 2.37 -8.88 -15.08
CA SER A 291 3.66 -9.58 -15.01
C SER A 291 4.37 -9.34 -13.68
N LEU A 292 4.29 -8.13 -13.14
CA LEU A 292 4.81 -7.80 -11.82
C LEU A 292 4.03 -8.53 -10.72
N LEU A 293 2.71 -8.62 -10.85
CA LEU A 293 1.86 -9.41 -9.96
C LEU A 293 2.31 -10.87 -9.91
N LEU A 294 2.44 -11.52 -11.08
CA LEU A 294 2.89 -12.90 -11.15
C LEU A 294 4.29 -13.07 -10.53
N TYR A 295 5.21 -12.14 -10.81
CA TYR A 295 6.55 -12.14 -10.24
C TYR A 295 6.53 -11.97 -8.71
N PHE A 296 5.74 -11.06 -8.15
CA PHE A 296 5.68 -10.88 -6.69
C PHE A 296 5.00 -12.05 -5.99
N ILE A 297 3.91 -12.57 -6.55
CA ILE A 297 3.18 -13.72 -6.01
C ILE A 297 4.04 -14.98 -6.02
N SER A 298 4.80 -15.23 -7.10
CA SER A 298 5.67 -16.42 -7.19
C SER A 298 6.78 -16.43 -6.13
N ASN A 299 7.16 -15.27 -5.60
CA ASN A 299 8.14 -15.14 -4.53
C ASN A 299 7.52 -15.16 -3.12
N GLN A 300 6.19 -15.27 -2.98
CA GLN A 300 5.48 -15.19 -1.70
C GLN A 300 4.40 -16.27 -1.59
N LEU A 301 4.80 -17.48 -1.14
CA LEU A 301 3.91 -18.65 -1.08
C LEU A 301 2.64 -18.42 -0.25
N HIS A 302 2.73 -17.67 0.85
CA HIS A 302 1.58 -17.37 1.70
C HIS A 302 0.54 -16.46 1.00
N VAL A 303 0.99 -15.50 0.20
CA VAL A 303 0.11 -14.62 -0.59
C VAL A 303 -0.60 -15.44 -1.66
N PHE A 304 0.14 -16.32 -2.35
CA PHE A 304 -0.45 -17.21 -3.34
C PHE A 304 -1.54 -18.11 -2.75
N GLN A 305 -1.27 -18.69 -1.57
CA GLN A 305 -2.22 -19.56 -0.89
C GLN A 305 -3.49 -18.81 -0.48
N GLN A 306 -3.37 -17.60 0.06
CA GLN A 306 -4.52 -16.78 0.44
C GLN A 306 -5.34 -16.30 -0.77
N LEU A 307 -4.69 -15.95 -1.90
CA LEU A 307 -5.41 -15.66 -3.16
C LEU A 307 -6.19 -16.89 -3.65
N LYS A 308 -5.61 -18.08 -3.52
CA LYS A 308 -6.27 -19.32 -3.90
C LYS A 308 -7.51 -19.59 -3.05
N GLU A 309 -7.41 -19.39 -1.74
CA GLU A 309 -8.54 -19.51 -0.79
C GLU A 309 -9.66 -18.53 -1.13
N GLU A 310 -9.33 -17.25 -1.37
CA GLU A 310 -10.30 -16.22 -1.78
C GLU A 310 -11.04 -16.62 -3.06
N HIS A 311 -10.31 -16.99 -4.11
CA HIS A 311 -10.93 -17.34 -5.39
C HIS A 311 -11.67 -18.68 -5.35
N GLN A 312 -11.25 -19.64 -4.53
CA GLN A 312 -11.97 -20.89 -4.32
C GLN A 312 -13.32 -20.64 -3.63
N ALA A 313 -13.36 -19.81 -2.59
CA ALA A 313 -14.61 -19.44 -1.93
C ALA A 313 -15.60 -18.74 -2.88
N ILE A 314 -15.11 -17.93 -3.82
CA ILE A 314 -15.94 -17.35 -4.88
C ILE A 314 -16.45 -18.45 -5.82
N ARG A 315 -15.58 -19.37 -6.25
CA ARG A 315 -15.92 -20.42 -7.21
C ARG A 315 -16.91 -21.45 -6.66
N GLU A 316 -16.82 -21.81 -5.37
CA GLU A 316 -17.72 -22.75 -4.69
C GLU A 316 -19.19 -22.29 -4.71
N ASN A 317 -19.42 -20.98 -4.83
CA ASN A 317 -20.77 -20.40 -4.91
C ASN A 317 -21.32 -20.34 -6.34
N LYS A 318 -20.63 -20.91 -7.33
CA LYS A 318 -21.00 -20.85 -8.76
C LYS A 318 -21.15 -22.24 -9.37
N LYS A 319 -22.01 -22.36 -10.38
CA LYS A 319 -22.15 -23.61 -11.14
C LYS A 319 -20.92 -23.86 -12.01
N ASP A 320 -20.67 -25.12 -12.34
CA ASP A 320 -19.60 -25.43 -13.28
C ASP A 320 -19.87 -24.76 -14.64
N GLY A 321 -18.82 -24.22 -15.25
CA GLY A 321 -18.91 -23.39 -16.46
C GLY A 321 -19.55 -21.99 -16.29
N GLU A 322 -20.06 -21.61 -15.12
CA GLU A 322 -20.64 -20.27 -14.92
C GLU A 322 -19.54 -19.17 -14.89
N PRO A 323 -19.63 -18.11 -15.71
CA PRO A 323 -18.61 -17.06 -15.79
C PRO A 323 -18.65 -16.11 -14.58
N LEU A 324 -17.55 -15.42 -14.35
CA LEU A 324 -17.47 -14.38 -13.30
C LEU A 324 -18.35 -13.18 -13.64
N ASN A 325 -19.03 -12.63 -12.63
CA ASN A 325 -19.81 -11.41 -12.76
C ASN A 325 -19.27 -10.26 -11.88
N TRP A 326 -19.91 -9.09 -11.96
CA TRP A 326 -19.46 -7.90 -11.22
C TRP A 326 -19.57 -8.05 -9.70
N GLU A 327 -20.54 -8.81 -9.19
CA GLU A 327 -20.68 -9.09 -7.77
C GLU A 327 -19.56 -10.01 -7.27
N ASP A 328 -19.09 -10.94 -8.11
CA ASP A 328 -17.95 -11.80 -7.80
C ASP A 328 -16.65 -10.97 -7.71
N TYR A 329 -16.42 -10.07 -8.67
CA TYR A 329 -15.27 -9.16 -8.67
C TYR A 329 -15.21 -8.30 -7.40
N LYS A 330 -16.36 -7.79 -6.92
CA LYS A 330 -16.42 -6.99 -5.69
C LYS A 330 -16.09 -7.76 -4.41
N LYS A 331 -16.06 -9.09 -4.45
CA LYS A 331 -15.68 -9.94 -3.30
C LYS A 331 -14.16 -10.23 -3.27
N MET A 332 -13.39 -9.79 -4.27
CA MET A 332 -11.96 -10.06 -4.40
C MET A 332 -11.11 -9.05 -3.60
N ASP A 333 -11.36 -8.95 -2.29
CA ASP A 333 -10.76 -7.92 -1.43
C ASP A 333 -9.25 -8.09 -1.26
N PHE A 334 -8.78 -9.32 -1.01
CA PHE A 334 -7.37 -9.64 -0.91
C PHE A 334 -6.66 -9.46 -2.25
N THR A 335 -7.28 -9.86 -3.36
CA THR A 335 -6.79 -9.58 -4.71
C THR A 335 -6.59 -8.08 -4.93
N SER A 336 -7.52 -7.24 -4.47
CA SER A 336 -7.40 -5.78 -4.54
C SER A 336 -6.19 -5.26 -3.74
N HIS A 337 -5.98 -5.77 -2.52
CA HIS A 337 -4.80 -5.42 -1.72
C HIS A 337 -3.49 -5.83 -2.40
N VAL A 338 -3.40 -7.06 -2.93
CA VAL A 338 -2.22 -7.55 -3.66
C VAL A 338 -1.97 -6.70 -4.92
N THR A 339 -3.03 -6.30 -5.63
CA THR A 339 -2.94 -5.40 -6.79
C THR A 339 -2.39 -4.03 -6.39
N CYS A 340 -2.89 -3.45 -5.30
CA CYS A 340 -2.40 -2.18 -4.79
C CYS A 340 -0.93 -2.25 -4.37
N GLU A 341 -0.54 -3.34 -3.70
CA GLU A 341 0.85 -3.55 -3.26
C GLU A 341 1.78 -3.81 -4.44
N ALA A 342 1.32 -4.51 -5.47
CA ALA A 342 2.06 -4.67 -6.72
C ALA A 342 2.23 -3.34 -7.47
N MET A 343 1.21 -2.47 -7.47
CA MET A 343 1.34 -1.11 -8.01
C MET A 343 2.33 -0.26 -7.20
N ARG A 344 2.28 -0.33 -5.86
CA ARG A 344 3.18 0.39 -4.95
C ARG A 344 4.63 -0.07 -5.14
N CYS A 345 4.89 -1.37 -5.18
CA CYS A 345 6.23 -1.92 -5.34
C CYS A 345 6.73 -1.79 -6.78
N GLY A 346 5.89 -2.18 -7.73
CA GLY A 346 6.24 -2.32 -9.14
C GLY A 346 6.42 -1.00 -9.88
N ASN A 347 5.72 0.06 -9.47
CA ASN A 347 5.81 1.41 -10.04
C ASN A 347 5.84 1.43 -11.58
N VAL A 348 4.78 0.94 -12.22
CA VAL A 348 4.63 0.88 -13.70
C VAL A 348 4.95 2.23 -14.34
N VAL A 349 4.47 3.32 -13.73
CA VAL A 349 4.88 4.69 -14.04
C VAL A 349 5.76 5.20 -12.90
N LYS A 350 7.04 5.46 -13.19
CA LYS A 350 8.01 5.89 -12.16
C LYS A 350 7.91 7.37 -11.82
N PHE A 351 7.63 8.21 -12.82
CA PHE A 351 7.52 9.65 -12.69
C PHE A 351 6.74 10.24 -13.87
N VAL A 352 6.33 11.50 -13.73
CA VAL A 352 5.66 12.26 -14.80
C VAL A 352 6.42 13.52 -15.14
N HIS A 353 6.25 14.02 -16.37
CA HIS A 353 6.87 15.25 -16.82
C HIS A 353 5.96 16.45 -16.55
N ARG A 354 6.47 17.45 -15.85
CA ARG A 354 5.81 18.74 -15.64
C ARG A 354 6.73 19.89 -16.02
N LYS A 355 6.12 21.05 -16.23
CA LYS A 355 6.81 22.33 -16.38
C LYS A 355 6.13 23.38 -15.53
N ALA A 356 6.90 24.20 -14.83
CA ALA A 356 6.38 25.34 -14.10
C ALA A 356 5.95 26.44 -15.08
N LEU A 357 4.73 26.95 -14.92
CA LEU A 357 4.16 28.01 -15.75
C LEU A 357 4.64 29.39 -15.32
N GLN A 358 4.91 29.54 -14.03
CA GLN A 358 5.36 30.76 -13.38
C GLN A 358 6.40 30.41 -12.31
N ASP A 359 7.05 31.42 -11.74
CA ASP A 359 7.89 31.21 -10.56
C ASP A 359 7.02 30.72 -9.40
N VAL A 360 7.30 29.52 -8.91
CA VAL A 360 6.55 28.91 -7.80
C VAL A 360 7.41 28.91 -6.55
N LYS A 361 6.96 29.65 -5.53
CA LYS A 361 7.54 29.59 -4.19
C LYS A 361 6.88 28.46 -3.43
N TYR A 362 7.63 27.39 -3.18
CA TYR A 362 7.20 26.28 -2.36
C TYR A 362 7.90 26.35 -1.00
N LYS A 363 7.12 26.48 0.07
CA LYS A 363 7.65 26.48 1.43
C LYS A 363 8.00 25.05 1.83
N ASP A 364 9.28 24.72 1.76
CA ASP A 364 9.76 23.45 2.26
C ASP A 364 10.02 23.56 3.76
N ASN A 365 9.10 23.04 4.58
CA ASN A 365 9.18 23.11 6.04
C ASN A 365 10.26 22.14 6.62
N LYS A 366 11.35 21.83 5.91
CA LYS A 366 12.13 20.58 6.12
C LYS A 366 13.61 20.69 6.49
N THR A 367 14.21 21.86 6.68
CA THR A 367 15.63 21.94 7.05
C THR A 367 15.84 22.35 8.50
N HIS A 368 15.81 21.37 9.41
CA HIS A 368 16.29 21.52 10.79
C HIS A 368 17.83 21.59 10.90
N TYR A 369 18.56 21.55 9.78
CA TYR A 369 19.96 21.96 9.71
C TYR A 369 20.07 23.18 8.78
N HIS A 370 20.38 24.32 9.39
CA HIS A 370 20.75 25.64 8.82
C HIS A 370 20.34 25.99 7.36
N GLN A 371 19.47 27.01 7.26
CA GLN A 371 19.29 27.95 6.14
C GLN A 371 18.90 27.36 4.76
N ILE A 372 17.60 27.33 4.45
CA ILE A 372 16.99 28.03 3.29
C ILE A 372 15.47 28.05 3.49
N SER A 373 14.93 29.27 3.55
CA SER A 373 13.53 29.65 3.50
C SER A 373 13.04 29.65 2.05
N ASP A 374 11.94 28.96 1.76
CA ASP A 374 11.21 28.95 0.48
C ASP A 374 12.04 28.47 -0.73
N ILE A 375 11.77 27.26 -1.21
CA ILE A 375 12.28 26.77 -2.49
C ILE A 375 11.60 27.53 -3.62
N VAL A 376 12.36 28.01 -4.59
CA VAL A 376 11.83 28.58 -5.83
C VAL A 376 11.96 27.56 -6.96
N ILE A 377 10.84 27.25 -7.60
CA ILE A 377 10.80 26.53 -8.87
C ILE A 377 10.60 27.59 -9.97
N PRO A 378 11.62 27.90 -10.79
CA PRO A 378 11.51 28.99 -11.74
C PRO A 378 10.54 28.66 -12.89
N SER A 379 9.89 29.68 -13.43
CA SER A 379 9.07 29.57 -14.64
C SER A 379 9.88 28.92 -15.77
N GLY A 380 9.24 28.02 -16.50
CA GLY A 380 9.84 27.32 -17.62
C GLY A 380 10.65 26.08 -17.25
N TRP A 381 11.03 25.90 -15.97
CA TRP A 381 11.79 24.72 -15.54
C TRP A 381 10.95 23.46 -15.57
N LYS A 382 11.61 22.34 -15.86
CA LYS A 382 10.99 21.02 -15.73
C LYS A 382 10.85 20.65 -14.28
N VAL A 383 9.79 19.89 -13.99
CA VAL A 383 9.55 19.33 -12.67
C VAL A 383 9.18 17.87 -12.82
N PHE A 384 9.83 17.01 -12.04
CA PHE A 384 9.68 15.56 -12.08
C PHE A 384 9.18 15.05 -10.73
N PRO A 385 7.86 14.92 -10.55
CA PRO A 385 7.28 14.16 -9.44
C PRO A 385 7.64 12.68 -9.60
N ILE A 386 8.48 12.16 -8.70
CA ILE A 386 8.93 10.77 -8.67
C ILE A 386 8.01 9.96 -7.76
N PHE A 387 7.22 9.05 -8.33
CA PHE A 387 6.26 8.21 -7.59
C PHE A 387 6.94 7.10 -6.79
N THR A 388 8.05 6.56 -7.31
CA THR A 388 8.85 5.52 -6.62
C THR A 388 9.44 6.01 -5.30
N GLY A 389 9.63 7.32 -5.10
CA GLY A 389 10.18 7.90 -3.88
C GLY A 389 9.28 7.65 -2.66
N PRO A 390 8.05 8.22 -2.65
CA PRO A 390 7.07 7.97 -1.58
C PRO A 390 6.71 6.49 -1.44
N HIS A 391 6.59 5.75 -2.55
CA HIS A 391 6.20 4.35 -2.51
C HIS A 391 7.27 3.44 -1.89
N ASN A 392 8.56 3.79 -1.90
CA ASN A 392 9.63 3.00 -1.25
C ASN A 392 9.99 3.46 0.17
N SER A 393 9.25 4.41 0.74
CA SER A 393 9.45 4.87 2.13
C SER A 393 8.82 3.86 3.10
N ASN A 394 9.64 2.90 3.58
CA ASN A 394 9.20 1.57 4.02
C ASN A 394 8.92 1.35 5.52
N SER A 395 8.34 2.28 6.29
CA SER A 395 7.68 1.91 7.56
C SER A 395 6.84 3.05 8.17
N LEU A 396 5.79 2.69 8.93
CA LEU A 396 5.11 3.64 9.83
C LEU A 396 6.11 4.27 10.82
N GLY A 397 7.13 3.51 11.24
CA GLY A 397 8.25 4.00 12.04
C GLY A 397 9.01 5.11 11.30
N SER A 398 9.42 4.88 10.05
CA SER A 398 10.06 5.91 9.21
C SER A 398 9.11 7.05 8.86
N PHE A 399 7.80 6.81 8.76
CA PHE A 399 6.81 7.86 8.55
C PHE A 399 6.72 8.78 9.78
N LEU A 400 6.51 8.21 10.98
CA LEU A 400 6.45 8.99 12.22
C LEU A 400 7.79 9.65 12.52
N GLN A 401 8.90 8.95 12.32
CA GLN A 401 10.24 9.49 12.50
C GLN A 401 10.50 10.65 11.53
N ASP A 402 10.21 10.48 10.23
CA ASP A 402 10.33 11.54 9.22
C ASP A 402 9.46 12.75 9.55
N ARG A 403 8.24 12.53 10.06
CA ARG A 403 7.31 13.61 10.40
C ARG A 403 7.71 14.31 11.70
N CYS A 404 8.11 13.56 12.72
CA CYS A 404 8.57 14.11 14.00
C CYS A 404 9.91 14.85 13.86
N LEU A 405 10.77 14.43 12.93
CA LEU A 405 11.95 15.19 12.50
C LEU A 405 11.60 16.46 11.71
N ARG A 406 10.48 16.48 10.96
CA ARG A 406 10.07 17.61 10.11
C ARG A 406 9.28 18.70 10.82
N TYR A 407 8.30 18.29 11.63
CA TYR A 407 7.28 19.19 12.19
C TYR A 407 7.39 19.30 13.72
N GLY A 408 8.40 18.66 14.30
CA GLY A 408 8.48 18.43 15.73
C GLY A 408 7.60 17.27 16.16
N LYS A 409 7.66 16.94 17.46
CA LYS A 409 6.97 15.79 18.04
C LYS A 409 5.44 15.86 17.92
N VAL A 410 4.86 17.00 17.55
CA VAL A 410 3.41 17.17 17.36
C VAL A 410 3.16 17.79 16.00
N PHE A 411 2.34 17.14 15.16
CA PHE A 411 2.15 17.60 13.78
C PHE A 411 0.76 17.30 13.24
N LYS A 412 0.32 18.10 12.27
CA LYS A 412 -0.92 17.87 11.54
C LYS A 412 -0.69 16.83 10.44
N SER A 413 -1.63 15.90 10.29
CA SER A 413 -1.64 14.89 9.24
C SER A 413 -3.06 14.69 8.73
N HIS A 414 -3.22 13.91 7.66
CA HIS A 414 -4.53 13.45 7.21
C HIS A 414 -4.54 11.92 7.31
N LEU A 415 -5.28 11.40 8.28
CA LEU A 415 -5.35 9.96 8.57
C LEU A 415 -6.81 9.50 8.45
N PHE A 416 -7.03 8.39 7.77
CA PHE A 416 -8.37 7.77 7.61
C PHE A 416 -9.45 8.72 7.04
N GLY A 417 -9.07 9.59 6.10
CA GLY A 417 -9.99 10.52 5.45
C GLY A 417 -10.38 11.74 6.29
N SER A 418 -9.69 12.00 7.41
CA SER A 418 -9.93 13.16 8.27
C SER A 418 -8.61 13.85 8.66
N GLY A 419 -8.70 15.16 8.91
CA GLY A 419 -7.58 15.92 9.48
C GLY A 419 -7.32 15.45 10.91
N ALA A 420 -6.07 15.12 11.23
CA ALA A 420 -5.65 14.59 12.52
C ALA A 420 -4.43 15.34 13.05
N ILE A 421 -4.32 15.43 14.36
CA ILE A 421 -3.08 15.81 15.05
C ILE A 421 -2.41 14.51 15.49
N VAL A 422 -1.15 14.32 15.12
CA VAL A 422 -0.32 13.18 15.51
C VAL A 422 0.71 13.67 16.51
N SER A 423 0.86 12.96 17.62
CA SER A 423 1.78 13.31 18.70
C SER A 423 2.72 12.13 19.03
N CYS A 424 4.00 12.34 18.77
CA CYS A 424 5.14 11.62 19.36
C CYS A 424 5.56 12.24 20.72
N ASP A 425 4.90 13.30 21.19
CA ASP A 425 5.32 14.02 22.40
C ASP A 425 4.74 13.38 23.66
N VAL A 426 5.60 13.08 24.64
CA VAL A 426 5.21 12.38 25.86
C VAL A 426 4.32 13.26 26.74
N GLU A 427 4.60 14.56 26.86
CA GLU A 427 3.78 15.46 27.69
C GLU A 427 2.40 15.65 27.08
N LEU A 428 2.29 15.83 25.76
CA LEU A 428 1.00 15.96 25.10
C LEU A 428 0.22 14.66 25.16
N ASN A 429 0.86 13.51 24.92
CA ASN A 429 0.20 12.21 25.03
C ASN A 429 -0.33 11.97 26.45
N MET A 430 0.46 12.32 27.46
CA MET A 430 0.04 12.25 28.86
C MET A 430 -1.13 13.19 29.15
N PHE A 431 -1.08 14.44 28.66
CA PHE A 431 -2.17 15.40 28.80
C PHE A 431 -3.48 14.91 28.16
N ILE A 432 -3.40 14.34 26.94
CA ILE A 432 -4.56 13.79 26.24
C ILE A 432 -5.17 12.64 27.05
N LEU A 433 -4.35 11.69 27.51
CA LEU A 433 -4.82 10.51 28.25
C LEU A 433 -5.34 10.87 29.66
N GLN A 434 -4.74 11.85 30.34
CA GLN A 434 -5.20 12.32 31.66
C GLN A 434 -6.50 13.14 31.59
N ASN A 435 -6.82 13.71 30.43
CA ASN A 435 -8.05 14.47 30.18
C ASN A 435 -9.06 13.70 29.31
N GLU A 436 -8.91 12.38 29.22
CA GLU A 436 -9.89 11.51 28.59
C GLU A 436 -11.23 11.60 29.32
N GLU A 437 -12.33 11.54 28.57
CA GLU A 437 -13.72 11.79 29.01
C GLU A 437 -14.04 13.24 29.46
N LYS A 438 -13.05 14.14 29.51
CA LYS A 438 -13.26 15.57 29.81
C LYS A 438 -13.06 16.45 28.58
N LEU A 439 -11.88 16.39 27.99
CA LEU A 439 -11.48 17.18 26.81
C LEU A 439 -11.38 16.31 25.55
N PHE A 440 -11.15 15.01 25.72
CA PHE A 440 -10.96 14.06 24.62
C PHE A 440 -11.82 12.81 24.82
N GLU A 441 -12.23 12.17 23.73
CA GLU A 441 -12.88 10.86 23.73
C GLU A 441 -12.15 9.89 22.79
N ALA A 442 -12.24 8.58 23.05
CA ALA A 442 -11.84 7.55 22.11
C ALA A 442 -12.63 7.70 20.80
N HIS A 443 -11.94 7.73 19.66
CA HIS A 443 -12.61 7.93 18.37
C HIS A 443 -11.92 7.18 17.24
N TYR A 444 -12.35 5.95 16.99
CA TYR A 444 -11.82 5.14 15.90
C TYR A 444 -12.64 5.31 14.61
N PRO A 445 -12.10 4.96 13.43
CA PRO A 445 -12.86 4.98 12.18
C PRO A 445 -14.13 4.11 12.24
N LYS A 446 -15.15 4.43 11.44
CA LYS A 446 -16.40 3.63 11.38
C LYS A 446 -16.15 2.17 11.00
N SER A 447 -15.13 1.89 10.17
CA SER A 447 -14.72 0.51 9.86
C SER A 447 -14.31 -0.28 11.12
N MET A 448 -13.61 0.35 12.05
CA MET A 448 -13.26 -0.26 13.34
C MET A 448 -14.48 -0.51 14.23
N HIS A 449 -15.52 0.31 14.12
CA HIS A 449 -16.77 0.09 14.86
C HIS A 449 -17.49 -1.18 14.39
N GLY A 450 -17.45 -1.48 13.10
CA GLY A 450 -18.00 -2.72 12.55
C GLY A 450 -17.24 -3.97 13.00
N ILE A 451 -15.92 -3.85 13.19
CA ILE A 451 -15.04 -4.96 13.64
C ILE A 451 -15.13 -5.16 15.15
N LEU A 452 -15.00 -4.11 15.95
CA LEU A 452 -14.99 -4.22 17.41
C LEU A 452 -16.40 -4.35 17.98
N GLY A 453 -17.32 -3.57 17.42
CA GLY A 453 -18.71 -3.55 17.81
C GLY A 453 -19.15 -2.34 18.60
N LYS A 454 -20.48 -2.21 18.68
CA LYS A 454 -21.14 -1.04 19.27
C LYS A 454 -20.79 -0.83 20.74
N TYR A 455 -20.61 -1.91 21.51
CA TYR A 455 -20.32 -1.85 22.95
C TYR A 455 -18.90 -2.28 23.31
N SER A 456 -17.99 -2.33 22.33
CA SER A 456 -16.58 -2.58 22.65
C SER A 456 -16.01 -1.44 23.47
N LEU A 457 -15.23 -1.76 24.51
CA LEU A 457 -14.51 -0.81 25.36
C LEU A 457 -13.56 0.10 24.58
N LEU A 458 -13.10 -0.33 23.42
CA LEU A 458 -12.27 0.49 22.55
C LEU A 458 -13.08 1.55 21.79
N VAL A 459 -14.39 1.39 21.72
CA VAL A 459 -15.30 2.21 20.91
C VAL A 459 -16.22 3.09 21.77
N VAL A 460 -16.72 2.57 22.88
CA VAL A 460 -17.60 3.32 23.78
C VAL A 460 -16.85 4.33 24.64
N SER A 461 -17.55 5.40 25.04
CA SER A 461 -17.05 6.43 25.94
C SER A 461 -18.07 6.74 27.04
N GLY A 462 -17.66 7.50 28.07
CA GLY A 462 -18.55 7.98 29.13
C GLY A 462 -19.04 6.87 30.08
N ASP A 463 -20.29 6.98 30.54
CA ASP A 463 -20.81 6.11 31.60
C ASP A 463 -20.94 4.64 31.16
N VAL A 464 -21.19 4.39 29.87
CA VAL A 464 -21.19 3.02 29.32
C VAL A 464 -19.79 2.42 29.41
N HIS A 465 -18.75 3.15 28.98
CA HIS A 465 -17.37 2.72 29.10
C HIS A 465 -16.98 2.44 30.56
N LYS A 466 -17.32 3.34 31.49
CA LYS A 466 -17.06 3.14 32.93
C LYS A 466 -17.75 1.89 33.47
N LYS A 467 -19.03 1.67 33.13
CA LYS A 467 -19.80 0.49 33.53
C LYS A 467 -19.10 -0.78 33.08
N LEU A 468 -18.84 -0.92 31.78
CA LEU A 468 -18.24 -2.12 31.19
C LEU A 468 -16.81 -2.35 31.71
N ARG A 469 -16.00 -1.29 31.82
CA ARG A 469 -14.62 -1.38 32.33
C ARG A 469 -14.58 -1.86 33.78
N ASN A 470 -15.48 -1.36 34.63
CA ASN A 470 -15.53 -1.75 36.04
C ASN A 470 -15.85 -3.23 36.23
N ILE A 471 -16.67 -3.81 35.35
CA ILE A 471 -16.99 -5.25 35.36
C ILE A 471 -15.73 -6.07 35.06
N ILE A 472 -15.02 -5.71 34.00
CA ILE A 472 -13.77 -6.40 33.62
C ILE A 472 -12.71 -6.27 34.72
N VAL A 473 -12.50 -5.06 35.25
CA VAL A 473 -11.51 -4.82 36.31
C VAL A 473 -11.86 -5.60 37.58
N ARG A 474 -13.14 -5.69 37.95
CA ARG A 474 -13.59 -6.50 39.11
C ARG A 474 -13.27 -7.98 38.92
N PHE A 475 -13.44 -8.51 37.71
CA PHE A 475 -13.04 -9.88 37.41
C PHE A 475 -11.54 -10.10 37.50
N ILE A 476 -10.74 -9.24 36.85
CA ILE A 476 -9.26 -9.37 36.83
C ILE A 476 -8.68 -9.25 38.25
N ASN A 477 -9.29 -8.43 39.10
CA ASN A 477 -8.84 -8.20 40.48
C ASN A 477 -9.52 -9.10 41.53
N SER A 478 -10.35 -10.08 41.13
CA SER A 478 -10.94 -11.01 42.09
C SER A 478 -9.84 -11.89 42.69
N SER A 479 -9.81 -11.96 44.02
CA SER A 479 -8.87 -12.83 44.76
C SER A 479 -9.08 -14.33 44.44
N LYS A 480 -10.25 -14.69 43.88
CA LYS A 480 -10.55 -16.06 43.43
C LYS A 480 -10.12 -16.33 41.99
N SER A 481 -10.10 -15.32 41.12
CA SER A 481 -9.78 -15.49 39.70
C SER A 481 -8.27 -15.55 39.44
N GLN A 482 -7.48 -14.73 40.16
CA GLN A 482 -6.04 -14.60 39.96
C GLN A 482 -5.26 -15.93 40.12
N PRO A 483 -5.44 -16.72 41.20
CA PRO A 483 -4.72 -17.99 41.35
C PRO A 483 -5.16 -19.03 40.31
N LYS A 484 -6.45 -19.06 39.95
CA LYS A 484 -6.98 -19.97 38.93
C LYS A 484 -6.42 -19.65 37.54
N PHE A 485 -6.37 -18.36 37.20
CA PHE A 485 -5.76 -17.90 35.95
C PHE A 485 -4.29 -18.27 35.87
N LEU A 486 -3.52 -18.04 36.94
CA LEU A 486 -2.10 -18.40 37.00
C LEU A 486 -1.88 -19.91 36.82
N ALA A 487 -2.66 -20.74 37.52
CA ALA A 487 -2.57 -22.20 37.38
C ALA A 487 -2.93 -22.66 35.95
N CYS A 488 -3.92 -22.01 35.31
CA CYS A 488 -4.27 -22.28 33.91
C CYS A 488 -3.10 -21.94 32.97
N VAL A 489 -2.47 -20.78 33.16
CA VAL A 489 -1.30 -20.36 32.37
C VAL A 489 -0.15 -21.36 32.55
N ASP A 490 0.20 -21.70 33.79
CA ASP A 490 1.33 -22.59 34.09
C ASP A 490 1.16 -23.96 33.43
N ASN A 491 0.00 -24.59 33.59
CA ASN A 491 -0.31 -25.89 32.98
C ASN A 491 -0.24 -25.85 31.45
N LEU A 492 -0.78 -24.79 30.84
CA LEU A 492 -0.79 -24.63 29.39
C LEU A 492 0.61 -24.37 28.81
N VAL A 493 1.42 -23.54 29.50
CA VAL A 493 2.83 -23.31 29.12
C VAL A 493 3.61 -24.62 29.18
N ILE A 494 3.48 -25.38 30.26
CA ILE A 494 4.19 -26.65 30.44
C ILE A 494 3.79 -27.65 29.35
N SER A 495 2.49 -27.77 29.06
CA SER A 495 1.99 -28.64 27.98
C SER A 495 2.56 -28.24 26.61
N MET A 496 2.54 -26.94 26.31
CA MET A 496 3.10 -26.41 25.07
C MET A 496 4.60 -26.69 24.94
N LEU A 497 5.39 -26.42 25.98
CA LEU A 497 6.84 -26.66 25.98
C LEU A 497 7.15 -28.16 25.79
N LYS A 498 6.40 -29.06 26.45
CA LYS A 498 6.53 -30.51 26.24
C LYS A 498 6.26 -30.91 24.79
N SER A 499 5.28 -30.27 24.14
CA SER A 499 4.95 -30.54 22.73
C SER A 499 6.06 -30.15 21.73
N TRP A 500 7.06 -29.40 22.19
CA TRP A 500 8.20 -28.96 21.38
C TRP A 500 9.42 -29.89 21.48
N ASN A 501 9.45 -30.85 22.43
CA ASN A 501 10.63 -31.68 22.69
C ASN A 501 11.16 -32.42 21.45
N ASP A 502 10.27 -32.87 20.56
CA ASP A 502 10.63 -33.62 19.35
C ASP A 502 10.78 -32.74 18.10
N ARG A 503 10.66 -31.40 18.25
CA ARG A 503 10.69 -30.46 17.12
C ARG A 503 12.06 -29.79 16.99
N THR A 504 12.62 -29.78 15.78
CA THR A 504 13.89 -29.09 15.48
C THR A 504 13.73 -27.59 15.26
N GLN A 505 12.55 -27.13 14.86
CA GLN A 505 12.23 -25.73 14.63
C GLN A 505 10.79 -25.41 15.07
N VAL A 506 10.60 -24.24 15.67
CA VAL A 506 9.31 -23.77 16.19
C VAL A 506 9.08 -22.33 15.76
N SER A 507 7.93 -22.05 15.16
CA SER A 507 7.48 -20.68 14.89
C SER A 507 6.88 -20.08 16.15
N PHE A 508 7.72 -19.43 16.97
CA PHE A 508 7.33 -18.96 18.30
C PHE A 508 6.12 -18.03 18.28
N PHE A 509 6.03 -17.08 17.34
CA PHE A 509 4.88 -16.17 17.27
C PHE A 509 3.56 -16.91 17.02
N LYS A 510 3.55 -17.91 16.12
CA LYS A 510 2.36 -18.73 15.85
C LYS A 510 1.95 -19.52 17.08
N GLU A 511 2.91 -20.13 17.77
CA GLU A 511 2.64 -20.91 18.97
C GLU A 511 2.19 -20.03 20.14
N ALA A 512 2.79 -18.83 20.30
CA ALA A 512 2.39 -17.85 21.28
C ALA A 512 0.94 -17.39 21.06
N LYS A 513 0.53 -17.11 19.81
CA LYS A 513 -0.87 -16.79 19.49
C LYS A 513 -1.83 -17.92 19.87
N ARG A 514 -1.48 -19.17 19.55
CA ARG A 514 -2.31 -20.33 19.92
C ARG A 514 -2.44 -20.44 21.44
N MET A 515 -1.32 -20.38 22.15
CA MET A 515 -1.26 -20.49 23.60
C MET A 515 -2.07 -19.39 24.30
N THR A 516 -1.87 -18.13 23.92
CA THR A 516 -2.55 -17.01 24.56
C THR A 516 -4.05 -17.08 24.34
N LEU A 517 -4.51 -17.47 23.15
CA LEU A 517 -5.93 -17.68 22.92
C LEU A 517 -6.49 -18.83 23.75
N SER A 518 -5.80 -19.98 23.81
CA SER A 518 -6.25 -21.13 24.61
C SER A 518 -6.39 -20.76 26.10
N VAL A 519 -5.44 -19.98 26.64
CA VAL A 519 -5.54 -19.43 28.00
C VAL A 519 -6.81 -18.59 28.15
N MET A 520 -7.08 -17.71 27.19
CA MET A 520 -8.26 -16.84 27.25
C MET A 520 -9.56 -17.61 27.09
N VAL A 521 -9.65 -18.54 26.15
CA VAL A 521 -10.83 -19.40 25.93
C VAL A 521 -11.12 -20.23 27.18
N LYS A 522 -10.10 -20.85 27.79
CA LYS A 522 -10.27 -21.59 29.04
C LYS A 522 -10.67 -20.68 30.21
N SER A 523 -10.04 -19.52 30.36
CA SER A 523 -10.28 -18.64 31.51
C SER A 523 -11.60 -17.87 31.43
N VAL A 524 -12.01 -17.49 30.21
CA VAL A 524 -13.19 -16.66 29.95
C VAL A 524 -14.41 -17.54 29.69
N LEU A 525 -14.27 -18.53 28.80
CA LEU A 525 -15.38 -19.36 28.32
C LEU A 525 -15.49 -20.71 29.07
N ASN A 526 -14.47 -21.10 29.83
CA ASN A 526 -14.35 -22.42 30.46
C ASN A 526 -14.44 -23.59 29.47
N ILE A 527 -13.85 -23.43 28.30
CA ILE A 527 -13.73 -24.48 27.27
C ILE A 527 -12.31 -25.04 27.32
N GLU A 528 -12.15 -26.35 27.22
CA GLU A 528 -10.83 -26.96 27.25
C GLU A 528 -9.98 -26.60 26.02
N PRO A 529 -8.66 -26.42 26.16
CA PRO A 529 -7.76 -26.10 25.05
C PRO A 529 -7.78 -27.09 23.89
N ASP A 530 -7.99 -28.37 24.18
CA ASP A 530 -8.04 -29.46 23.20
C ASP A 530 -9.45 -29.68 22.60
N ASP A 531 -10.44 -28.90 23.04
CA ASP A 531 -11.80 -28.95 22.51
C ASP A 531 -11.82 -28.46 21.04
N PRO A 532 -12.47 -29.17 20.10
CA PRO A 532 -12.64 -28.72 18.72
C PRO A 532 -13.21 -27.29 18.62
N LEU A 533 -14.05 -26.87 19.57
CA LEU A 533 -14.59 -25.52 19.63
C LEU A 533 -13.52 -24.47 19.89
N THR A 534 -12.46 -24.78 20.66
CA THR A 534 -11.32 -23.89 20.88
C THR A 534 -10.55 -23.67 19.57
N VAL A 535 -10.34 -24.73 18.79
CA VAL A 535 -9.71 -24.65 17.46
C VAL A 535 -10.54 -23.79 16.51
N GLN A 536 -11.86 -24.01 16.49
CA GLN A 536 -12.78 -23.21 15.69
C GLN A 536 -12.76 -21.72 16.08
N ILE A 537 -12.77 -21.42 17.38
CA ILE A 537 -12.67 -20.04 17.89
C ILE A 537 -11.35 -19.41 17.41
N LEU A 538 -10.25 -20.16 17.40
CA LEU A 538 -8.95 -19.68 16.91
C LEU A 538 -8.97 -19.27 15.44
N GLU A 539 -9.50 -20.13 14.58
CA GLU A 539 -9.60 -19.86 13.14
C GLU A 539 -10.51 -18.66 12.84
N GLU A 540 -11.64 -18.56 13.56
CA GLU A 540 -12.55 -17.43 13.45
C GLU A 540 -11.93 -16.13 14.01
N PHE A 541 -11.12 -16.19 15.08
CA PHE A 541 -10.37 -15.03 15.59
C PHE A 541 -9.30 -14.54 14.60
N GLU A 542 -8.61 -15.45 13.90
CA GLU A 542 -7.65 -15.06 12.86
C GLU A 542 -8.36 -14.35 11.69
N THR A 543 -9.54 -14.84 11.31
CA THR A 543 -10.36 -14.23 10.26
C THR A 543 -10.96 -12.88 10.70
N TYR A 544 -11.37 -12.80 11.97
CA TYR A 544 -11.84 -11.58 12.64
C TYR A 544 -10.77 -10.48 12.62
N MET A 545 -9.52 -10.81 13.00
CA MET A 545 -8.40 -9.86 13.01
C MET A 545 -8.00 -9.37 11.62
N LYS A 546 -8.30 -10.15 10.57
CA LYS A 546 -8.12 -9.74 9.17
C LYS A 546 -9.25 -8.81 8.67
N GLY A 547 -10.27 -8.54 9.49
CA GLY A 547 -11.35 -7.58 9.20
C GLY A 547 -12.60 -8.17 8.54
N PHE A 548 -12.70 -9.51 8.42
CA PHE A 548 -13.69 -10.15 7.55
C PHE A 548 -14.92 -10.75 8.24
N ALA A 549 -14.91 -11.05 9.54
CA ALA A 549 -15.95 -11.93 10.11
C ALA A 549 -16.33 -11.74 11.60
N ARG A 550 -16.72 -10.52 12.03
CA ARG A 550 -17.27 -10.32 13.39
C ARG A 550 -18.52 -11.17 13.64
N GLU A 551 -19.42 -11.30 12.66
CA GLU A 551 -20.72 -11.98 12.84
C GLU A 551 -20.60 -13.47 13.16
N ARG A 552 -19.65 -14.19 12.55
CA ARG A 552 -19.46 -15.64 12.78
C ARG A 552 -18.97 -15.91 14.20
N LEU A 553 -17.90 -15.22 14.59
CA LEU A 553 -17.36 -15.30 15.94
C LEU A 553 -18.40 -14.85 16.97
N SER A 554 -19.16 -13.79 16.67
CA SER A 554 -20.26 -13.32 17.51
C SER A 554 -21.36 -14.36 17.67
N SER A 555 -21.70 -15.09 16.62
CA SER A 555 -22.70 -16.18 16.65
C SER A 555 -22.25 -17.33 17.55
N ILE A 556 -20.99 -17.76 17.42
CA ILE A 556 -20.40 -18.82 18.27
C ILE A 556 -20.44 -18.41 19.74
N VAL A 557 -19.94 -17.21 20.06
CA VAL A 557 -19.89 -16.72 21.44
C VAL A 557 -21.30 -16.49 22.01
N LYS A 558 -22.24 -15.96 21.21
CA LYS A 558 -23.66 -15.85 21.62
C LYS A 558 -24.26 -17.24 21.89
N GLY A 559 -23.91 -18.25 21.10
CA GLY A 559 -24.31 -19.65 21.33
C GLY A 559 -23.84 -20.16 22.68
N ILE A 560 -22.55 -19.98 22.99
CA ILE A 560 -21.93 -20.38 24.26
C ILE A 560 -22.61 -19.67 25.45
N ILE A 561 -22.85 -18.36 25.33
CA ILE A 561 -23.55 -17.59 26.38
C ILE A 561 -24.96 -18.16 26.62
N LYS A 562 -25.73 -18.40 25.55
CA LYS A 562 -27.10 -18.92 25.64
C LYS A 562 -27.16 -20.32 26.27
N GLU A 563 -26.28 -21.22 25.84
CA GLU A 563 -26.22 -22.58 26.38
C GLU A 563 -25.93 -22.56 27.89
N ARG A 564 -25.03 -21.66 28.32
CA ARG A 564 -24.68 -21.51 29.73
C ARG A 564 -25.82 -20.94 30.58
N VAL A 565 -26.60 -20.00 30.04
CA VAL A 565 -27.83 -19.49 30.68
C VAL A 565 -28.88 -20.60 30.84
N LEU A 566 -29.09 -21.41 29.79
CA LEU A 566 -30.06 -22.51 29.80
C LEU A 566 -29.67 -23.66 30.74
N GLY A 567 -28.39 -24.03 30.76
CA GLY A 567 -27.84 -25.09 31.61
C GLY A 567 -27.94 -24.77 33.12
N LYS A 568 -27.96 -23.48 33.48
CA LYS A 568 -28.17 -23.03 34.86
C LYS A 568 -29.64 -22.94 35.26
N THR A 569 -30.54 -22.65 34.33
CA THR A 569 -31.99 -22.68 34.61
C THR A 569 -32.47 -24.09 34.95
N THR A 570 -31.74 -25.12 34.49
CA THR A 570 -32.03 -26.54 34.72
C THR A 570 -31.27 -27.16 35.89
N ARG A 571 -30.19 -26.52 36.38
CA ARG A 571 -29.41 -26.97 37.55
C ARG A 571 -29.42 -25.88 38.63
N ASN A 572 -30.27 -26.02 39.65
CA ASN A 572 -30.24 -25.23 40.89
C ASN A 572 -28.99 -25.53 41.75
N GLU A 573 -27.81 -25.59 41.13
CA GLU A 573 -26.54 -25.75 41.83
C GLU A 573 -25.88 -24.38 41.93
N VAL A 574 -25.92 -23.82 43.14
CA VAL A 574 -25.06 -22.71 43.57
C VAL A 574 -23.64 -23.27 43.64
N GLY A 575 -22.96 -23.31 42.49
CA GLY A 575 -21.55 -23.66 42.41
C GLY A 575 -20.69 -22.47 42.83
N GLU A 576 -19.79 -22.69 43.80
CA GLU A 576 -18.86 -21.72 44.37
C GLU A 576 -17.82 -21.13 43.38
N GLU A 577 -17.94 -21.43 42.08
CA GLU A 577 -16.97 -21.07 41.05
C GLU A 577 -17.30 -19.74 40.36
N GLU A 578 -16.56 -18.70 40.73
CA GLU A 578 -16.66 -17.37 40.13
C GLU A 578 -15.95 -17.33 38.75
N LEU A 579 -16.52 -18.01 37.75
CA LEU A 579 -16.06 -17.95 36.35
C LEU A 579 -16.49 -16.64 35.70
N PHE A 580 -15.72 -16.16 34.70
CA PHE A 580 -15.97 -14.85 34.10
C PHE A 580 -17.36 -14.71 33.47
N LEU A 581 -17.73 -15.68 32.62
CA LEU A 581 -19.06 -15.70 32.01
C LEU A 581 -20.17 -15.75 33.06
N ASP A 582 -19.96 -16.49 34.15
CA ASP A 582 -20.94 -16.64 35.21
C ASP A 582 -21.10 -15.32 35.99
N MET A 583 -20.02 -14.58 36.22
CA MET A 583 -20.06 -13.22 36.78
C MET A 583 -20.86 -12.25 35.89
N ILE A 584 -20.64 -12.29 34.57
CA ILE A 584 -21.38 -11.43 33.61
C ILE A 584 -22.85 -11.81 33.54
N ILE A 585 -23.17 -13.11 33.58
CA ILE A 585 -24.53 -13.61 33.46
C ILE A 585 -25.34 -13.35 34.74
N GLU A 586 -24.74 -13.57 35.92
CA GLU A 586 -25.46 -13.57 37.21
C GLU A 586 -25.45 -12.21 37.91
N LYS A 587 -24.31 -11.50 37.92
CA LYS A 587 -24.14 -10.30 38.75
C LYS A 587 -24.48 -9.01 38.00
N GLU A 588 -24.74 -9.10 36.70
CA GLU A 588 -24.93 -7.95 35.81
C GLU A 588 -26.18 -8.14 34.92
N GLU A 589 -27.35 -8.39 35.55
CA GLU A 589 -28.66 -8.59 34.88
C GLU A 589 -29.04 -7.43 33.95
N ASN A 590 -28.52 -6.23 34.21
CA ASN A 590 -28.78 -5.00 33.45
C ASN A 590 -27.90 -4.86 32.18
N LEU A 591 -27.23 -5.92 31.74
CA LEU A 591 -26.50 -5.93 30.45
C LEU A 591 -27.36 -6.56 29.36
N SER A 592 -27.48 -5.85 28.24
CA SER A 592 -27.99 -6.41 27.00
C SER A 592 -27.07 -7.52 26.47
N GLU A 593 -27.63 -8.43 25.68
CA GLU A 593 -26.88 -9.54 25.07
C GLU A 593 -25.69 -9.05 24.22
N GLU A 594 -25.80 -7.88 23.58
CA GLU A 594 -24.72 -7.29 22.80
C GLU A 594 -23.62 -6.66 23.68
N GLU A 595 -23.96 -6.13 24.87
CA GLU A 595 -22.97 -5.70 25.86
C GLU A 595 -22.19 -6.91 26.41
N LYS A 596 -22.89 -7.99 26.78
CA LYS A 596 -22.25 -9.23 27.25
C LYS A 596 -21.30 -9.80 26.21
N LEU A 597 -21.76 -9.89 24.95
CA LEU A 597 -20.92 -10.34 23.84
C LEU A 597 -19.68 -9.45 23.69
N SER A 598 -19.86 -8.13 23.67
CA SER A 598 -18.75 -7.20 23.43
C SER A 598 -17.68 -7.30 24.50
N ILE A 599 -18.07 -7.43 25.78
CA ILE A 599 -17.13 -7.65 26.89
C ILE A 599 -16.31 -8.93 26.68
N VAL A 600 -16.97 -10.04 26.33
CA VAL A 600 -16.30 -11.32 26.11
C VAL A 600 -15.30 -11.22 24.96
N LEU A 601 -15.72 -10.64 23.83
CA LEU A 601 -14.83 -10.46 22.67
C LEU A 601 -13.66 -9.52 22.97
N ASP A 602 -13.87 -8.43 23.70
CA ASP A 602 -12.82 -7.48 24.06
C ASP A 602 -11.72 -8.14 24.91
N ILE A 603 -12.10 -8.99 25.86
CA ILE A 603 -11.12 -9.72 26.70
C ILE A 603 -10.36 -10.74 25.88
N LEU A 604 -11.06 -11.53 25.05
CA LEU A 604 -10.41 -12.51 24.17
C LEU A 604 -9.44 -11.81 23.21
N LEU A 605 -9.84 -10.69 22.61
CA LEU A 605 -9.01 -9.86 21.74
C LEU A 605 -7.78 -9.33 22.47
N GLY A 606 -7.98 -8.74 23.65
CA GLY A 606 -6.91 -8.15 24.47
C GLY A 606 -5.93 -9.17 25.05
N GLY A 607 -6.32 -10.43 25.17
CA GLY A 607 -5.44 -11.51 25.62
C GLY A 607 -4.75 -12.27 24.48
N TYR A 608 -5.27 -12.23 23.25
CA TYR A 608 -4.78 -13.01 22.12
C TYR A 608 -3.53 -12.40 21.46
N GLU A 609 -3.70 -11.36 20.64
CA GLU A 609 -2.66 -10.91 19.70
C GLU A 609 -1.63 -9.95 20.34
N THR A 610 -2.09 -9.08 21.24
CA THR A 610 -1.26 -8.15 22.02
C THR A 610 -0.27 -8.90 22.90
N THR A 611 -0.73 -9.90 23.66
CA THR A 611 0.11 -10.73 24.53
C THR A 611 1.11 -11.55 23.73
N ALA A 612 0.69 -12.20 22.64
CA ALA A 612 1.58 -12.98 21.79
C ALA A 612 2.67 -12.14 21.12
N THR A 613 2.33 -10.90 20.74
CA THR A 613 3.27 -9.92 20.21
C THR A 613 4.30 -9.54 21.28
N LEU A 614 3.86 -9.25 22.51
CA LEU A 614 4.76 -8.93 23.62
C LEU A 614 5.69 -10.10 23.95
N MET A 615 5.18 -11.33 24.01
CA MET A 615 5.99 -12.53 24.23
C MET A 615 7.08 -12.69 23.17
N SER A 616 6.75 -12.41 21.90
CA SER A 616 7.72 -12.51 20.80
C SER A 616 8.78 -11.42 20.86
N LEU A 617 8.40 -10.20 21.24
CA LEU A 617 9.32 -9.10 21.49
C LEU A 617 10.25 -9.41 22.67
N LEU A 618 9.71 -9.98 23.76
CA LEU A 618 10.49 -10.43 24.91
C LEU A 618 11.54 -11.45 24.49
N LEU A 619 11.15 -12.50 23.76
CA LEU A 619 12.08 -13.50 23.26
C LEU A 619 13.17 -12.88 22.38
N TYR A 620 12.79 -11.98 21.48
CA TYR A 620 13.73 -11.24 20.63
C TYR A 620 14.72 -10.39 21.45
N PHE A 621 14.24 -9.57 22.40
CA PHE A 621 15.12 -8.71 23.19
C PHE A 621 16.02 -9.52 24.13
N ILE A 622 15.49 -10.55 24.79
CA ILE A 622 16.24 -11.41 25.72
C ILE A 622 17.32 -12.20 24.97
N SER A 623 17.02 -12.74 23.78
CA SER A 623 18.02 -13.47 22.97
C SER A 623 19.23 -12.62 22.57
N ASN A 624 19.07 -11.29 22.54
CA ASN A 624 20.14 -10.35 22.22
C ASN A 624 20.85 -9.78 23.47
N GLN A 625 20.44 -10.16 24.68
CA GLN A 625 20.96 -9.65 25.95
C GLN A 625 21.28 -10.78 26.95
N PRO A 626 22.47 -11.44 26.81
CA PRO A 626 22.82 -12.61 27.63
C PRO A 626 22.82 -12.35 29.14
N HIS A 627 23.17 -11.14 29.58
CA HIS A 627 23.17 -10.78 31.00
C HIS A 627 21.74 -10.71 31.58
N VAL A 628 20.77 -10.17 30.84
CA VAL A 628 19.35 -10.15 31.23
C VAL A 628 18.82 -11.57 31.30
N PHE A 629 19.14 -12.40 30.30
CA PHE A 629 18.74 -13.80 30.31
C PHE A 629 19.28 -14.57 31.52
N GLN A 630 20.53 -14.31 31.91
CA GLN A 630 21.15 -14.94 33.07
C GLN A 630 20.48 -14.50 34.38
N GLN A 631 20.19 -13.21 34.55
CA GLN A 631 19.50 -12.71 35.74
C GLN A 631 18.05 -13.22 35.85
N LEU A 632 17.33 -13.32 34.72
CA LEU A 632 16.00 -13.96 34.69
C LEU A 632 16.08 -15.42 35.15
N LYS A 633 17.09 -16.16 34.68
CA LYS A 633 17.33 -17.54 35.13
C LYS A 633 17.58 -17.64 36.63
N GLU A 634 18.41 -16.75 37.18
CA GLU A 634 18.72 -16.72 38.61
C GLU A 634 17.46 -16.45 39.45
N GLU A 635 16.65 -15.45 39.06
CA GLU A 635 15.36 -15.16 39.71
C GLU A 635 14.42 -16.37 39.67
N HIS A 636 14.22 -16.97 38.49
CA HIS A 636 13.30 -18.10 38.33
C HIS A 636 13.81 -19.37 39.02
N GLN A 637 15.12 -19.59 39.05
CA GLN A 637 15.74 -20.71 39.76
C GLN A 637 15.57 -20.57 41.27
N ALA A 638 15.76 -19.38 41.83
CA ALA A 638 15.53 -19.13 43.27
C ALA A 638 14.08 -19.42 43.69
N ILE A 639 13.10 -19.14 42.81
CA ILE A 639 11.71 -19.53 43.03
C ILE A 639 11.57 -21.06 42.95
N ARG A 640 12.17 -21.70 41.94
CA ARG A 640 12.05 -23.15 41.73
C ARG A 640 12.69 -23.98 42.85
N GLU A 641 13.81 -23.55 43.41
CA GLU A 641 14.51 -24.23 44.51
C GLU A 641 13.65 -24.34 45.79
N ASN A 642 12.68 -23.45 45.96
CA ASN A 642 11.75 -23.47 47.09
C ASN A 642 10.49 -24.34 46.85
N LYS A 643 10.44 -25.09 45.73
CA LYS A 643 9.30 -25.90 45.33
C LYS A 643 9.64 -27.37 45.15
N LYS A 644 8.65 -28.24 45.35
CA LYS A 644 8.79 -29.66 45.02
C LYS A 644 8.80 -29.88 43.52
N ASP A 645 9.37 -31.00 43.09
CA ASP A 645 9.31 -31.36 41.68
C ASP A 645 7.86 -31.53 41.21
N GLY A 646 7.54 -31.02 40.02
CA GLY A 646 6.18 -30.92 39.49
C GLY A 646 5.22 -29.95 40.20
N GLU A 647 5.61 -29.26 41.28
CA GLU A 647 4.74 -28.27 41.95
C GLU A 647 4.55 -27.01 41.06
N PRO A 648 3.30 -26.57 40.79
CA PRO A 648 3.02 -25.42 39.94
C PRO A 648 3.33 -24.09 40.62
N LEU A 649 3.42 -23.02 39.83
CA LEU A 649 3.56 -21.65 40.34
C LEU A 649 2.28 -21.20 41.05
N ASN A 650 2.42 -20.54 42.19
CA ASN A 650 1.33 -19.91 42.92
C ASN A 650 1.46 -18.38 42.90
N TRP A 651 0.43 -17.69 43.41
CA TRP A 651 0.35 -16.23 43.36
C TRP A 651 1.47 -15.53 44.14
N GLU A 652 1.97 -16.13 45.23
CA GLU A 652 3.08 -15.58 46.00
C GLU A 652 4.42 -15.75 45.28
N ASP A 653 4.56 -16.75 44.40
CA ASP A 653 5.73 -16.88 43.54
C ASP A 653 5.77 -15.80 42.47
N TYR A 654 4.62 -15.54 41.82
CA TYR A 654 4.48 -14.48 40.84
C TYR A 654 4.84 -13.10 41.41
N LYS A 655 4.42 -12.81 42.65
CA LYS A 655 4.77 -11.57 43.35
C LYS A 655 6.26 -11.38 43.62
N LYS A 656 7.06 -12.44 43.58
CA LYS A 656 8.52 -12.39 43.78
C LYS A 656 9.30 -12.14 42.47
N MET A 657 8.62 -12.11 41.32
CA MET A 657 9.25 -11.96 40.00
C MET A 657 9.50 -10.47 39.64
N ASP A 658 10.19 -9.75 40.51
CA ASP A 658 10.42 -8.31 40.37
C ASP A 658 11.25 -7.98 39.13
N PHE A 659 12.34 -8.72 38.87
CA PHE A 659 13.18 -8.53 37.70
C PHE A 659 12.45 -8.88 36.41
N THR A 660 11.67 -9.98 36.39
CA THR A 660 10.78 -10.30 35.25
C THR A 660 9.80 -9.18 34.95
N SER A 661 9.22 -8.56 35.97
CA SER A 661 8.33 -7.39 35.82
C SER A 661 9.06 -6.21 35.17
N HIS A 662 10.28 -5.88 35.64
CA HIS A 662 11.10 -4.84 35.03
C HIS A 662 11.43 -5.12 33.56
N VAL A 663 11.82 -6.35 33.23
CA VAL A 663 12.10 -6.76 31.84
C VAL A 663 10.86 -6.65 30.96
N THR A 664 9.69 -7.02 31.50
CA THR A 664 8.41 -6.90 30.79
C THR A 664 8.05 -5.45 30.51
N CYS A 665 8.19 -4.57 31.50
CA CYS A 665 8.01 -3.12 31.33
C CYS A 665 8.97 -2.53 30.29
N GLU A 666 10.24 -2.92 30.33
CA GLU A 666 11.25 -2.43 29.38
C GLU A 666 11.01 -2.94 27.96
N ALA A 667 10.55 -4.18 27.81
CA ALA A 667 10.15 -4.73 26.52
C ALA A 667 8.95 -3.96 25.93
N MET A 668 7.95 -3.60 26.75
CA MET A 668 6.85 -2.74 26.32
C MET A 668 7.29 -1.31 25.98
N ARG A 669 8.33 -0.79 26.66
CA ARG A 669 8.93 0.52 26.35
C ARG A 669 9.68 0.50 25.02
N CYS A 670 10.38 -0.59 24.73
CA CYS A 670 11.19 -0.74 23.51
C CYS A 670 10.37 -1.20 22.29
N GLY A 671 9.32 -2.00 22.53
CA GLY A 671 8.48 -2.59 21.50
C GLY A 671 7.02 -2.16 21.65
N ASN A 672 6.55 -1.33 20.71
CA ASN A 672 5.16 -0.87 20.70
C ASN A 672 4.21 -1.98 20.24
N VAL A 673 3.58 -2.67 21.19
CA VAL A 673 2.51 -3.65 20.94
C VAL A 673 1.29 -2.97 20.31
N VAL A 674 0.91 -1.79 20.83
CA VAL A 674 -0.12 -0.91 20.27
C VAL A 674 0.55 0.30 19.65
N LYS A 675 0.40 0.48 18.33
CA LYS A 675 1.17 1.48 17.56
C LYS A 675 0.66 2.90 17.71
N PHE A 676 -0.63 3.10 17.91
CA PHE A 676 -1.26 4.41 18.11
C PHE A 676 -2.65 4.24 18.75
N VAL A 677 -3.12 5.28 19.41
CA VAL A 677 -4.49 5.38 19.94
C VAL A 677 -5.19 6.59 19.33
N HIS A 678 -6.44 6.43 18.95
CA HIS A 678 -7.20 7.53 18.35
C HIS A 678 -8.03 8.27 19.40
N ARG A 679 -7.89 9.60 19.42
CA ARG A 679 -8.65 10.49 20.28
C ARG A 679 -9.22 11.64 19.47
N LYS A 680 -10.43 12.06 19.82
CA LYS A 680 -11.09 13.24 19.27
C LYS A 680 -11.26 14.26 20.37
N ALA A 681 -10.90 15.51 20.08
CA ALA A 681 -11.18 16.63 20.99
C ALA A 681 -12.68 16.94 20.97
N LEU A 682 -13.28 17.07 22.16
CA LEU A 682 -14.70 17.38 22.34
C LEU A 682 -15.00 18.88 22.18
N GLN A 683 -13.97 19.71 22.32
CA GLN A 683 -13.99 21.15 22.22
C GLN A 683 -12.63 21.65 21.72
N ASP A 684 -12.50 22.94 21.45
CA ASP A 684 -11.20 23.53 21.18
C ASP A 684 -10.32 23.43 22.44
N VAL A 685 -9.20 22.71 22.33
CA VAL A 685 -8.26 22.50 23.44
C VAL A 685 -7.01 23.32 23.18
N LYS A 686 -6.72 24.25 24.09
CA LYS A 686 -5.43 24.95 24.13
C LYS A 686 -4.44 24.12 24.94
N TYR A 687 -3.33 23.76 24.30
CA TYR A 687 -2.22 23.06 24.92
C TYR A 687 -0.94 23.79 24.54
N LYS A 688 -0.09 24.02 25.55
CA LYS A 688 1.15 24.81 25.59
C LYS A 688 1.68 25.32 24.24
#